data_AF-C3XRQ6-F1
#
_entry.id   AF-C3XRQ6-F1
#
_cell.length_a   1.000
_cell.length_b   1.000
_cell.length_c   1.000
_cell.angle_alpha   90.00
_cell.angle_beta   90.00
_cell.angle_gamma   90.00
#
_symmetry.space_group_name_H-M   'P 1'
#
loop_
_entity.id
_entity.type
_entity.pdbx_description
1 polymer ?
#
loop_
_entity_poly.entity_id
_entity_poly.type
_entity_poly.pdbx_seq_one_letter_code
_entity_poly.pdbx_strand_id
1 'polypeptide(L)'
;MRAVCFLLAICAVSVLPCSSACPKYCNCSDFGNEYTVYCRGENITAIPRDIPKNTSRLDVCFTPITMLRKGDFVDMPKLKQLNVWWNLNLTMVELGTFDNLPTITSLGLFNNSFTKLPTGLFDSLKNLKTFDAHNSKLETIQHGLFTDHPTLQEIRLPLNNITGLEDAAFGGLPHLTSLYLSSNSLTSLNPSVFEGSPKLKSLDVDDNAITAISKDTFAGTNFELLYLNRNAINTVDVDSFSNLKSLQYVSLDQNNIKDLQDVFKDLPQLQSVSLFDNKLTSIEGVFQNLPKLGTLSLNGNQITKISSTTFDSVPAMTSLSLSNNAIAEVESGAFRNLDSLDSLYIDNNQIPEISLAGLHSLTTLTMNVNNLQRFPTDLEDANQLTYLTLTSNPIKEPLDEQLSVLHRLSSLYLSGITSLKLAGTLNPKALCGLDALEAVWIKGNELVSIPPTTFECTPSISGIWLSNNNLTELSPRLFHGLTELNWLDLTDNQLSHLDPDTFVGLDKLRSLSLIGNNFTNMAHVAPALAHLPILLYQTLDNNPFVYLGRDSFPMPMKHVNSFSVSKTHIRVIEEGTFSADTFPNLTRLELEQDDSLHFLPGNMLDGLDNLTSMLAYGDPFHCDCQLKAFVTWLREQVNPPYVSATCASPPSLKGKDLTDVPLASLTCDCQQVEVPSIDTSGSDNFTREGQTAMLNCKVSGCPEAEFFWTTPTGAMLAVESGFPRMEVLDSGTLVVTDAREEDTGVYTCTAVNYRGKASKEVSLHVGNKQ
;
A
#
# COMPACT_ATOMS: atom_id res chain seq x y z
N MET A 1 -46.47 57.76 -60.10
CA MET A 1 -47.34 57.76 -58.91
C MET A 1 -47.15 56.43 -58.19
N ARG A 2 -46.85 56.47 -56.87
CA ARG A 2 -47.25 55.57 -55.73
C ARG A 2 -47.62 54.10 -56.05
N ALA A 3 -47.35 53.05 -55.27
CA ALA A 3 -46.76 52.78 -53.95
C ALA A 3 -46.73 51.22 -53.81
N VAL A 4 -45.67 50.59 -53.30
CA VAL A 4 -45.50 49.98 -51.95
C VAL A 4 -46.13 48.56 -51.73
N CYS A 5 -45.23 47.66 -51.28
CA CYS A 5 -45.34 46.45 -50.42
C CYS A 5 -45.76 45.06 -50.97
N PHE A 6 -44.80 44.11 -51.05
CA PHE A 6 -44.51 42.93 -50.16
C PHE A 6 -45.48 41.76 -50.41
N LEU A 7 -45.14 40.49 -50.68
CA LEU A 7 -44.04 39.52 -50.45
C LEU A 7 -44.14 38.48 -51.60
N LEU A 8 -43.22 37.60 -51.99
CA LEU A 8 -42.03 36.98 -51.40
C LEU A 8 -41.23 36.39 -52.57
N ALA A 9 -39.90 36.45 -52.50
CA ALA A 9 -38.98 35.92 -53.50
C ALA A 9 -38.67 34.43 -53.25
N ILE A 10 -38.53 33.66 -54.33
CA ILE A 10 -37.63 32.49 -54.40
C ILE A 10 -36.89 32.58 -55.74
N CYS A 11 -35.60 32.90 -55.70
CA CYS A 11 -34.66 32.74 -56.80
C CYS A 11 -33.72 31.57 -56.48
N ALA A 12 -33.66 30.63 -57.41
CA ALA A 12 -32.65 29.58 -57.47
C ALA A 12 -31.29 30.14 -57.90
N VAL A 13 -30.20 29.73 -57.25
CA VAL A 13 -28.84 29.84 -57.79
C VAL A 13 -27.97 28.65 -57.35
N SER A 14 -27.39 27.99 -58.36
CA SER A 14 -26.13 27.24 -58.44
C SER A 14 -25.82 26.04 -57.51
N VAL A 15 -25.57 24.92 -58.18
CA VAL A 15 -24.90 23.71 -57.72
C VAL A 15 -23.42 24.00 -57.40
N LEU A 16 -23.01 23.80 -56.14
CA LEU A 16 -21.62 23.65 -55.71
C LEU A 16 -21.30 22.15 -55.57
N PRO A 17 -20.10 21.67 -55.93
CA PRO A 17 -19.79 20.25 -55.89
C PRO A 17 -19.72 19.73 -54.44
N CYS A 18 -20.27 18.53 -54.25
CA CYS A 18 -20.29 17.76 -53.00
C CYS A 18 -19.03 17.93 -52.15
N SER A 19 -19.22 18.11 -50.85
CA SER A 19 -18.24 17.73 -49.84
C SER A 19 -17.65 16.37 -50.21
N SER A 20 -16.34 16.26 -50.40
CA SER A 20 -15.68 14.97 -50.63
C SER A 20 -16.10 14.02 -49.51
N ALA A 21 -16.88 13.00 -49.83
CA ALA A 21 -17.41 12.07 -48.86
C ALA A 21 -16.25 11.40 -48.11
N CYS A 22 -16.40 11.20 -46.81
CA CYS A 22 -15.39 10.51 -46.02
C CYS A 22 -15.22 9.07 -46.55
N PRO A 23 -13.98 8.56 -46.72
CA PRO A 23 -13.74 7.22 -47.21
C PRO A 23 -14.44 6.16 -46.38
N LYS A 24 -14.80 5.06 -47.03
CA LYS A 24 -15.38 3.90 -46.33
C LYS A 24 -14.35 3.33 -45.33
N TYR A 25 -14.82 3.07 -44.10
CA TYR A 25 -13.99 2.63 -42.95
C TYR A 25 -13.07 3.71 -42.35
N CYS A 26 -13.28 4.98 -42.73
CA CYS A 26 -12.64 6.12 -42.09
C CYS A 26 -13.68 7.03 -41.43
N ASN A 27 -13.22 7.78 -40.43
CA ASN A 27 -13.96 8.86 -39.78
C ASN A 27 -13.26 10.19 -40.09
N CYS A 28 -14.02 11.18 -40.52
CA CYS A 28 -13.51 12.49 -40.90
C CYS A 28 -14.12 13.56 -40.00
N SER A 29 -13.27 14.38 -39.39
CA SER A 29 -13.66 15.43 -38.45
C SER A 29 -13.06 16.76 -38.88
N ASP A 30 -13.87 17.81 -38.92
CA ASP A 30 -13.45 19.17 -39.24
C ASP A 30 -13.52 20.04 -37.98
N PHE A 31 -12.38 20.55 -37.53
CA PHE A 31 -12.26 21.45 -36.38
C PHE A 31 -11.96 22.90 -36.80
N GLY A 32 -12.37 23.29 -38.00
CA GLY A 32 -12.26 24.65 -38.54
C GLY A 32 -10.87 25.00 -39.08
N ASN A 33 -9.81 24.65 -38.34
CA ASN A 33 -8.41 24.89 -38.72
C ASN A 33 -7.64 23.59 -39.02
N GLU A 34 -8.21 22.44 -38.69
CA GLU A 34 -7.63 21.11 -38.91
C GLU A 34 -8.70 20.14 -39.36
N TYR A 35 -8.45 19.49 -40.50
CA TYR A 35 -9.28 18.42 -41.03
C TYR A 35 -8.58 17.09 -40.77
N THR A 36 -9.14 16.29 -39.87
CA THR A 36 -8.54 15.04 -39.39
C THR A 36 -9.28 13.86 -39.97
N VAL A 37 -8.53 12.89 -40.48
CA VAL A 37 -9.04 11.63 -41.01
C VAL A 37 -8.43 10.48 -40.22
N TYR A 38 -9.29 9.62 -39.69
CA TYR A 38 -8.92 8.43 -38.92
C TYR A 38 -9.46 7.18 -39.60
N CYS A 39 -8.57 6.32 -40.09
CA CYS A 39 -8.90 5.12 -40.85
C CYS A 39 -8.56 3.86 -40.05
N ARG A 40 -9.53 2.96 -39.86
CA ARG A 40 -9.36 1.75 -39.06
C ARG A 40 -10.15 0.56 -39.61
N GLY A 41 -9.53 -0.62 -39.61
CA GLY A 41 -10.24 -1.89 -39.77
C GLY A 41 -9.67 -2.80 -40.85
N GLU A 42 -10.05 -4.08 -40.74
CA GLU A 42 -9.54 -5.21 -41.55
C GLU A 42 -9.78 -5.10 -43.06
N ASN A 43 -10.71 -4.23 -43.49
CA ASN A 43 -11.03 -4.07 -44.91
C ASN A 43 -10.11 -3.07 -45.64
N ILE A 44 -9.25 -2.35 -44.91
CA ILE A 44 -8.34 -1.35 -45.48
C ILE A 44 -7.03 -2.04 -45.88
N THR A 45 -6.96 -2.52 -47.12
CA THR A 45 -5.78 -3.26 -47.63
C THR A 45 -4.72 -2.37 -48.30
N ALA A 46 -5.02 -1.09 -48.50
CA ALA A 46 -4.13 -0.04 -48.96
C ALA A 46 -4.64 1.32 -48.47
N ILE A 47 -3.81 2.37 -48.55
CA ILE A 47 -4.21 3.73 -48.20
C ILE A 47 -5.37 4.17 -49.13
N PRO A 48 -6.55 4.59 -48.60
CA PRO A 48 -7.69 4.98 -49.41
C PRO A 48 -7.38 6.18 -50.32
N ARG A 49 -7.72 6.09 -51.61
CA ARG A 49 -7.44 7.15 -52.61
C ARG A 49 -8.44 8.31 -52.57
N ASP A 50 -9.57 8.13 -51.91
CA ASP A 50 -10.66 9.09 -51.80
C ASP A 50 -10.57 9.95 -50.52
N ILE A 51 -9.43 9.94 -49.81
CA ILE A 51 -9.19 10.82 -48.66
C ILE A 51 -9.29 12.30 -49.10
N PRO A 52 -10.02 13.16 -48.36
CA PRO A 52 -10.16 14.57 -48.69
C PRO A 52 -8.83 15.32 -48.80
N LYS A 53 -8.67 16.10 -49.87
CA LYS A 53 -7.40 16.82 -50.18
C LYS A 53 -7.03 17.92 -49.18
N ASN A 54 -7.99 18.38 -48.37
CA ASN A 54 -7.78 19.37 -47.31
C ASN A 54 -7.32 18.76 -45.97
N THR A 55 -7.15 17.43 -45.89
CA THR A 55 -6.70 16.72 -44.69
C THR A 55 -5.38 17.27 -44.18
N SER A 56 -5.36 17.67 -42.91
CA SER A 56 -4.18 18.15 -42.18
C SER A 56 -3.59 17.09 -41.25
N ARG A 57 -4.39 16.13 -40.79
CA ARG A 57 -3.94 14.99 -40.00
C ARG A 57 -4.55 13.69 -40.51
N LEU A 58 -3.71 12.68 -40.74
CA LEU A 58 -4.14 11.35 -41.14
C LEU A 58 -3.60 10.31 -40.16
N ASP A 59 -4.50 9.51 -39.59
CA ASP A 59 -4.18 8.38 -38.74
C ASP A 59 -4.70 7.08 -39.39
N VAL A 60 -3.83 6.08 -39.56
CA VAL A 60 -4.16 4.77 -40.15
C VAL A 60 -3.72 3.66 -39.22
N CYS A 61 -4.66 2.87 -38.69
CA CYS A 61 -4.33 1.81 -37.74
C CYS A 61 -5.24 0.58 -37.76
N PHE A 62 -4.74 -0.52 -37.20
CA PHE A 62 -5.43 -1.82 -37.18
C PHE A 62 -5.92 -2.24 -38.57
N THR A 63 -5.01 -2.20 -39.54
CA THR A 63 -5.25 -2.58 -40.92
C THR A 63 -4.29 -3.68 -41.36
N PRO A 64 -4.66 -4.53 -42.34
CA PRO A 64 -3.79 -5.60 -42.85
C PRO A 64 -2.78 -5.10 -43.90
N ILE A 65 -2.54 -3.78 -44.01
CA ILE A 65 -1.58 -3.23 -44.99
C ILE A 65 -0.21 -3.85 -44.78
N THR A 66 0.41 -4.30 -45.86
CA THR A 66 1.73 -4.96 -45.82
C THR A 66 2.88 -4.05 -46.24
N MET A 67 2.56 -2.99 -46.99
CA MET A 67 3.54 -2.09 -47.59
C MET A 67 2.94 -0.69 -47.79
N LEU A 68 3.70 0.34 -47.45
CA LEU A 68 3.47 1.72 -47.91
C LEU A 68 4.25 1.95 -49.20
N ARG A 69 3.57 2.49 -50.21
CA ARG A 69 4.06 2.63 -51.58
C ARG A 69 4.22 4.08 -51.98
N LYS A 70 5.07 4.29 -52.99
CA LYS A 70 5.17 5.59 -53.65
C LYS A 70 3.81 6.04 -54.19
N GLY A 71 3.39 7.24 -53.79
CA GLY A 71 2.14 7.86 -54.22
C GLY A 71 0.94 7.59 -53.32
N ASP A 72 1.07 6.78 -52.26
CA ASP A 72 -0.02 6.54 -51.30
C ASP A 72 -0.55 7.83 -50.66
N PHE A 73 0.29 8.86 -50.54
CA PHE A 73 -0.06 10.14 -49.89
C PHE A 73 -0.10 11.36 -50.84
N VAL A 74 0.03 11.16 -52.15
CA VAL A 74 0.22 12.26 -53.13
C VAL A 74 -0.96 13.24 -53.22
N ASP A 75 -2.18 12.77 -52.93
CA ASP A 75 -3.40 13.58 -53.01
C ASP A 75 -3.66 14.42 -51.74
N MET A 76 -2.75 14.43 -50.77
CA MET A 76 -2.89 15.12 -49.47
C MET A 76 -1.81 16.20 -49.22
N PRO A 77 -1.75 17.27 -50.04
CA PRO A 77 -0.67 18.27 -49.98
C PRO A 77 -0.71 19.19 -48.74
N LYS A 78 -1.78 19.14 -47.93
CA LYS A 78 -1.94 19.94 -46.71
C LYS A 78 -1.60 19.18 -45.42
N LEU A 79 -1.13 17.93 -45.54
CA LEU A 79 -0.87 17.06 -44.41
C LEU A 79 0.26 17.63 -43.54
N LYS A 80 -0.03 17.88 -42.26
CA LYS A 80 0.92 18.33 -41.24
C LYS A 80 1.36 17.20 -40.32
N GLN A 81 0.47 16.24 -40.08
CA GLN A 81 0.72 15.07 -39.25
C GLN A 81 0.24 13.79 -39.93
N LEU A 82 1.08 12.78 -39.95
CA LEU A 82 0.76 11.45 -40.47
C LEU A 82 1.15 10.40 -39.43
N ASN A 83 0.20 9.58 -38.98
CA ASN A 83 0.49 8.41 -38.15
C ASN A 83 -0.01 7.14 -38.81
N VAL A 84 0.90 6.21 -39.10
CA VAL A 84 0.59 4.85 -39.53
C VAL A 84 1.03 3.90 -38.43
N TRP A 85 0.09 3.42 -37.62
CA TRP A 85 0.39 2.72 -36.38
C TRP A 85 -0.47 1.49 -36.12
N TRP A 86 0.01 0.53 -35.33
CA TRP A 86 -0.71 -0.73 -35.07
C TRP A 86 -1.11 -1.49 -36.35
N ASN A 87 -0.24 -1.47 -37.36
CA ASN A 87 -0.41 -2.28 -38.56
C ASN A 87 0.63 -3.39 -38.54
N LEU A 88 0.35 -4.46 -37.79
CA LEU A 88 1.31 -5.53 -37.49
C LEU A 88 1.80 -6.29 -38.73
N ASN A 89 1.10 -6.19 -39.85
CA ASN A 89 1.48 -6.80 -41.13
C ASN A 89 2.35 -5.86 -41.99
N LEU A 90 2.50 -4.59 -41.61
CA LEU A 90 3.28 -3.61 -42.36
C LEU A 90 4.78 -3.87 -42.16
N THR A 91 5.40 -4.45 -43.19
CA THR A 91 6.79 -4.90 -43.16
C THR A 91 7.72 -4.10 -44.07
N MET A 92 7.19 -3.23 -44.93
CA MET A 92 7.99 -2.45 -45.89
C MET A 92 7.46 -1.02 -46.12
N VAL A 93 8.39 -0.08 -46.23
CA VAL A 93 8.14 1.31 -46.67
C VAL A 93 9.00 1.57 -47.90
N GLU A 94 8.37 1.85 -49.04
CA GLU A 94 9.06 2.11 -50.30
C GLU A 94 9.73 3.51 -50.29
N LEU A 95 10.88 3.66 -50.94
CA LEU A 95 11.51 4.96 -51.16
C LEU A 95 10.56 5.88 -51.95
N GLY A 96 10.42 7.13 -51.51
CA GLY A 96 9.51 8.11 -52.12
C GLY A 96 8.05 7.97 -51.71
N THR A 97 7.73 7.11 -50.73
CA THR A 97 6.39 7.03 -50.10
C THR A 97 5.89 8.41 -49.65
N PHE A 98 6.77 9.23 -49.07
CA PHE A 98 6.43 10.53 -48.50
C PHE A 98 6.77 11.72 -49.42
N ASP A 99 7.04 11.46 -50.71
CA ASP A 99 7.30 12.53 -51.66
C ASP A 99 6.08 13.47 -51.81
N ASN A 100 6.36 14.77 -52.00
CA ASN A 100 5.35 15.82 -52.19
C ASN A 100 4.43 16.08 -50.97
N LEU A 101 4.96 15.92 -49.75
CA LEU A 101 4.30 16.34 -48.50
C LEU A 101 4.95 17.62 -47.91
N PRO A 102 4.77 18.80 -48.54
CA PRO A 102 5.54 20.01 -48.20
C PRO A 102 5.21 20.58 -46.81
N THR A 103 4.06 20.26 -46.24
CA THR A 103 3.60 20.81 -44.95
C THR A 103 3.85 19.90 -43.76
N ILE A 104 4.39 18.70 -43.96
CA ILE A 104 4.49 17.71 -42.89
C ILE A 104 5.50 18.16 -41.83
N THR A 105 5.07 18.13 -40.58
CA THR A 105 5.87 18.50 -39.41
C THR A 105 6.07 17.34 -38.45
N SER A 106 5.20 16.33 -38.50
CA SER A 106 5.25 15.14 -37.64
C SER A 106 4.90 13.89 -38.43
N LEU A 107 5.75 12.87 -38.32
CA LEU A 107 5.59 11.57 -38.98
C LEU A 107 5.76 10.43 -37.98
N GLY A 108 4.72 9.64 -37.80
CA GLY A 108 4.67 8.46 -36.95
C GLY A 108 4.50 7.18 -37.76
N LEU A 109 5.42 6.23 -37.62
CA LEU A 109 5.41 4.89 -38.21
C LEU A 109 5.55 3.81 -37.13
N PHE A 110 4.93 3.98 -35.96
CA PHE A 110 5.16 3.17 -34.77
C PHE A 110 4.20 1.98 -34.61
N ASN A 111 4.54 0.96 -33.80
CA ASN A 111 3.75 -0.26 -33.63
C ASN A 111 3.49 -1.00 -34.96
N ASN A 112 4.55 -1.18 -35.76
CA ASN A 112 4.52 -1.90 -37.05
C ASN A 112 5.51 -3.08 -37.04
N SER A 113 5.92 -3.60 -38.19
CA SER A 113 6.82 -4.77 -38.28
C SER A 113 7.87 -4.67 -39.39
N PHE A 114 8.34 -3.46 -39.70
CA PHE A 114 9.41 -3.24 -40.68
C PHE A 114 10.78 -3.25 -40.00
N THR A 115 11.73 -4.00 -40.57
CA THR A 115 13.06 -4.14 -39.96
C THR A 115 14.06 -3.04 -40.37
N LYS A 116 13.77 -2.34 -41.48
CA LYS A 116 14.63 -1.30 -42.07
C LYS A 116 13.81 -0.21 -42.74
N LEU A 117 14.40 0.99 -42.85
CA LEU A 117 13.89 2.09 -43.66
C LEU A 117 14.92 2.46 -44.74
N PRO A 118 14.49 2.81 -45.97
CA PRO A 118 15.41 3.17 -47.04
C PRO A 118 16.14 4.50 -46.77
N THR A 119 17.40 4.60 -47.19
CA THR A 119 18.18 5.85 -47.21
C THR A 119 17.49 6.91 -48.06
N GLY A 120 17.50 8.17 -47.60
CA GLY A 120 16.84 9.29 -48.27
C GLY A 120 15.31 9.34 -48.14
N LEU A 121 14.71 8.49 -47.28
CA LEU A 121 13.25 8.43 -47.08
C LEU A 121 12.63 9.79 -46.69
N PHE A 122 13.40 10.63 -45.99
CA PHE A 122 12.93 11.91 -45.44
C PHE A 122 13.41 13.13 -46.24
N ASP A 123 14.17 12.96 -47.34
CA ASP A 123 14.85 14.06 -48.04
C ASP A 123 13.87 15.14 -48.56
N SER A 124 12.67 14.74 -48.95
CA SER A 124 11.65 15.66 -49.47
C SER A 124 10.88 16.42 -48.36
N LEU A 125 11.00 16.00 -47.10
CA LEU A 125 10.19 16.48 -45.98
C LEU A 125 10.78 17.70 -45.26
N LYS A 126 11.03 18.78 -46.00
CA LYS A 126 11.80 19.96 -45.53
C LYS A 126 11.28 20.69 -44.28
N ASN A 127 10.08 20.36 -43.78
CA ASN A 127 9.47 20.93 -42.57
C ASN A 127 9.31 19.93 -41.42
N LEU A 128 9.77 18.68 -41.58
CA LEU A 128 9.63 17.64 -40.56
C LEU A 128 10.40 18.01 -39.30
N LYS A 129 9.72 17.99 -38.16
CA LYS A 129 10.28 18.29 -36.83
C LYS A 129 10.38 17.06 -35.96
N THR A 130 9.41 16.16 -36.05
CA THR A 130 9.37 14.95 -35.22
C THR A 130 9.19 13.70 -36.07
N PHE A 131 10.00 12.69 -35.79
CA PHE A 131 9.88 11.35 -36.35
C PHE A 131 9.76 10.32 -35.22
N ASP A 132 8.74 9.47 -35.28
CA ASP A 132 8.50 8.40 -34.31
C ASP A 132 8.28 7.07 -35.00
N ALA A 133 9.10 6.08 -34.70
CA ALA A 133 8.94 4.69 -35.14
C ALA A 133 9.15 3.71 -33.98
N HIS A 134 8.65 4.05 -32.78
CA HIS A 134 8.73 3.13 -31.64
C HIS A 134 8.06 1.78 -31.96
N ASN A 135 8.56 0.70 -31.35
CA ASN A 135 7.97 -0.63 -31.46
C ASN A 135 7.69 -1.09 -32.91
N SER A 136 8.69 -0.97 -33.79
CA SER A 136 8.54 -1.28 -35.22
C SER A 136 9.44 -2.40 -35.74
N LYS A 137 10.28 -2.99 -34.87
CA LYS A 137 11.28 -4.04 -35.16
C LYS A 137 12.50 -3.57 -35.97
N LEU A 138 12.82 -2.29 -35.95
CA LEU A 138 14.02 -1.76 -36.61
C LEU A 138 15.27 -2.42 -36.06
N GLU A 139 16.18 -2.87 -36.93
CA GLU A 139 17.40 -3.61 -36.55
C GLU A 139 18.68 -2.76 -36.60
N THR A 140 18.70 -1.73 -37.43
CA THR A 140 19.86 -0.84 -37.64
C THR A 140 19.40 0.55 -38.10
N ILE A 141 20.21 1.57 -37.80
CA ILE A 141 20.08 2.92 -38.36
C ILE A 141 21.32 3.21 -39.20
N GLN A 142 21.12 3.24 -40.51
CA GLN A 142 22.18 3.42 -41.49
C GLN A 142 22.47 4.90 -41.78
N HIS A 143 23.71 5.20 -42.17
CA HIS A 143 24.08 6.50 -42.69
C HIS A 143 23.22 6.84 -43.92
N GLY A 144 22.82 8.11 -44.08
CA GLY A 144 21.92 8.51 -45.17
C GLY A 144 20.44 8.48 -44.81
N LEU A 145 20.01 7.89 -43.68
CA LEU A 145 18.59 7.84 -43.35
C LEU A 145 18.00 9.25 -43.10
N PHE A 146 18.71 10.08 -42.33
CA PHE A 146 18.29 11.44 -41.95
C PHE A 146 19.20 12.55 -42.50
N THR A 147 20.10 12.24 -43.43
CA THR A 147 21.22 13.11 -43.78
C THR A 147 20.81 14.53 -44.17
N ASP A 148 21.46 15.51 -43.55
CA ASP A 148 21.29 16.96 -43.77
C ASP A 148 19.85 17.47 -43.61
N HIS A 149 19.04 16.81 -42.80
CA HIS A 149 17.65 17.20 -42.61
C HIS A 149 17.55 18.56 -41.88
N PRO A 150 16.92 19.59 -42.49
CA PRO A 150 17.10 20.99 -42.05
C PRO A 150 16.32 21.37 -40.79
N THR A 151 15.28 20.62 -40.41
CA THR A 151 14.32 21.05 -39.36
C THR A 151 14.06 20.00 -38.29
N LEU A 152 14.66 18.81 -38.38
CA LEU A 152 14.34 17.71 -37.48
C LEU A 152 14.85 18.05 -36.07
N GLN A 153 13.98 17.92 -35.08
CA GLN A 153 14.23 18.29 -33.68
C GLN A 153 14.21 17.07 -32.76
N GLU A 154 13.40 16.08 -33.09
CA GLU A 154 13.17 14.94 -32.22
C GLU A 154 13.01 13.64 -33.01
N ILE A 155 13.71 12.60 -32.56
CA ILE A 155 13.65 11.25 -33.12
C ILE A 155 13.32 10.27 -31.98
N ARG A 156 12.24 9.50 -32.15
CA ARG A 156 11.80 8.45 -31.22
C ARG A 156 11.90 7.09 -31.87
N LEU A 157 12.78 6.25 -31.35
CA LEU A 157 13.00 4.88 -31.79
C LEU A 157 12.98 3.84 -30.64
N PRO A 158 12.27 4.04 -29.52
CA PRO A 158 12.31 3.06 -28.45
C PRO A 158 11.61 1.75 -28.80
N LEU A 159 11.88 0.69 -28.05
CA LEU A 159 11.26 -0.64 -28.21
C LEU A 159 11.52 -1.25 -29.60
N ASN A 160 12.71 -1.06 -30.16
CA ASN A 160 13.11 -1.69 -31.42
C ASN A 160 14.19 -2.75 -31.17
N ASN A 161 14.72 -3.35 -32.24
CA ASN A 161 15.78 -4.35 -32.17
C ASN A 161 17.13 -3.77 -32.63
N ILE A 162 17.37 -2.47 -32.40
CA ILE A 162 18.55 -1.79 -32.94
C ILE A 162 19.79 -2.32 -32.22
N THR A 163 20.66 -3.00 -32.96
CA THR A 163 21.89 -3.62 -32.43
C THR A 163 23.12 -2.73 -32.59
N GLY A 164 23.10 -1.80 -33.54
CA GLY A 164 24.18 -0.88 -33.83
C GLY A 164 23.72 0.34 -34.61
N LEU A 165 24.56 1.38 -34.57
CA LEU A 165 24.38 2.64 -35.27
C LEU A 165 25.59 2.83 -36.19
N GLU A 166 25.36 3.12 -37.46
CA GLU A 166 26.47 3.46 -38.38
C GLU A 166 27.07 4.84 -38.04
N ASP A 167 28.29 5.10 -38.50
CA ASP A 167 28.91 6.42 -38.40
C ASP A 167 27.99 7.48 -39.02
N ALA A 168 27.82 8.62 -38.33
CA ALA A 168 26.90 9.69 -38.72
C ALA A 168 25.44 9.24 -38.96
N ALA A 169 24.98 8.16 -38.32
CA ALA A 169 23.57 7.71 -38.39
C ALA A 169 22.56 8.81 -38.01
N PHE A 170 22.92 9.69 -37.07
CA PHE A 170 22.15 10.90 -36.70
C PHE A 170 22.97 12.17 -36.97
N GLY A 171 23.87 12.10 -37.95
CA GLY A 171 24.74 13.21 -38.32
C GLY A 171 24.07 14.21 -39.27
N GLY A 172 24.60 15.43 -39.29
CA GLY A 172 24.09 16.50 -40.17
C GLY A 172 22.69 17.00 -39.77
N LEU A 173 22.30 16.93 -38.50
CA LEU A 173 20.99 17.39 -38.01
C LEU A 173 21.12 18.68 -37.17
N PRO A 174 21.18 19.87 -37.80
CA PRO A 174 21.52 21.14 -37.11
C PRO A 174 20.50 21.63 -36.09
N HIS A 175 19.32 21.00 -36.04
CA HIS A 175 18.23 21.35 -35.12
C HIS A 175 17.81 20.22 -34.18
N LEU A 176 18.46 19.05 -34.25
CA LEU A 176 18.11 17.92 -33.37
C LEU A 176 18.42 18.29 -31.92
N THR A 177 17.43 18.12 -31.04
CA THR A 177 17.55 18.41 -29.60
C THR A 177 17.39 17.18 -28.74
N SER A 178 16.61 16.20 -29.18
CA SER A 178 16.28 15.00 -28.39
C SER A 178 16.30 13.73 -29.23
N LEU A 179 16.94 12.68 -28.70
CA LEU A 179 17.03 11.37 -29.33
C LEU A 179 16.66 10.28 -28.31
N TYR A 180 15.66 9.47 -28.64
CA TYR A 180 15.18 8.38 -27.79
C TYR A 180 15.43 7.03 -28.47
N LEU A 181 16.26 6.22 -27.84
CA LEU A 181 16.73 4.91 -28.28
C LEU A 181 16.55 3.84 -27.19
N SER A 182 15.70 4.09 -26.20
CA SER A 182 15.48 3.17 -25.07
C SER A 182 14.87 1.83 -25.49
N SER A 183 15.12 0.78 -24.72
CA SER A 183 14.62 -0.58 -25.00
C SER A 183 15.02 -1.06 -26.40
N ASN A 184 16.32 -1.07 -26.66
CA ASN A 184 16.95 -1.60 -27.89
C ASN A 184 18.02 -2.63 -27.50
N SER A 185 18.95 -2.93 -28.39
CA SER A 185 20.04 -3.90 -28.16
C SER A 185 21.42 -3.30 -28.43
N LEU A 186 21.57 -1.99 -28.20
CA LEU A 186 22.84 -1.28 -28.40
C LEU A 186 23.87 -1.78 -27.39
N THR A 187 25.07 -2.11 -27.87
CA THR A 187 26.18 -2.60 -27.03
C THR A 187 27.24 -1.53 -26.74
N SER A 188 27.22 -0.44 -27.49
CA SER A 188 28.15 0.69 -27.36
C SER A 188 27.57 1.95 -28.02
N LEU A 189 28.16 3.10 -27.69
CA LEU A 189 27.89 4.40 -28.32
C LEU A 189 29.21 4.99 -28.81
N ASN A 190 29.27 5.31 -30.11
CA ASN A 190 30.42 5.98 -30.73
C ASN A 190 30.07 7.46 -30.97
N PRO A 191 30.96 8.42 -30.62
CA PRO A 191 30.72 9.85 -30.87
C PRO A 191 30.44 10.21 -32.33
N SER A 192 30.97 9.45 -33.30
CA SER A 192 30.74 9.67 -34.74
C SER A 192 29.26 9.63 -35.12
N VAL A 193 28.42 8.95 -34.33
CA VAL A 193 26.98 8.83 -34.56
C VAL A 193 26.27 10.19 -34.50
N PHE A 194 26.79 11.15 -33.73
CA PHE A 194 26.20 12.47 -33.50
C PHE A 194 26.88 13.59 -34.29
N GLU A 195 27.81 13.26 -35.18
CA GLU A 195 28.63 14.25 -35.89
C GLU A 195 27.76 15.24 -36.70
N GLY A 196 27.87 16.54 -36.42
CA GLY A 196 27.05 17.56 -37.11
C GLY A 196 25.67 17.81 -36.50
N SER A 197 25.43 17.35 -35.25
CA SER A 197 24.19 17.61 -34.49
C SER A 197 24.43 18.49 -33.24
N PRO A 198 24.88 19.75 -33.40
CA PRO A 198 25.41 20.58 -32.32
C PRO A 198 24.38 21.06 -31.29
N LYS A 199 23.08 20.86 -31.55
CA LYS A 199 21.99 21.26 -30.63
C LYS A 199 21.44 20.08 -29.82
N LEU A 200 21.99 18.88 -29.99
CA LEU A 200 21.53 17.70 -29.29
C LEU A 200 21.82 17.85 -27.80
N LYS A 201 20.77 17.81 -26.99
CA LYS A 201 20.81 18.09 -25.54
C LYS A 201 20.30 16.94 -24.70
N SER A 202 19.42 16.10 -25.23
CA SER A 202 18.85 14.95 -24.53
C SER A 202 19.10 13.66 -25.31
N LEU A 203 19.66 12.68 -24.60
CA LEU A 203 19.84 11.33 -25.10
C LEU A 203 19.26 10.33 -24.09
N ASP A 204 18.34 9.51 -24.58
CA ASP A 204 17.80 8.37 -23.85
C ASP A 204 18.23 7.07 -24.53
N VAL A 205 19.03 6.28 -23.81
CA VAL A 205 19.51 4.95 -24.20
C VAL A 205 19.28 3.96 -23.06
N ASP A 206 18.25 4.19 -22.24
CA ASP A 206 17.84 3.26 -21.19
C ASP A 206 17.55 1.87 -21.76
N ASP A 207 17.69 0.83 -20.95
CA ASP A 207 17.29 -0.54 -21.31
C ASP A 207 17.94 -1.01 -22.63
N ASN A 208 19.27 -0.98 -22.64
CA ASN A 208 20.11 -1.46 -23.73
C ASN A 208 21.19 -2.40 -23.17
N ALA A 209 22.20 -2.75 -23.96
CA ALA A 209 23.29 -3.65 -23.57
C ALA A 209 24.65 -2.92 -23.52
N ILE A 210 24.67 -1.60 -23.28
CA ILE A 210 25.91 -0.82 -23.26
C ILE A 210 26.78 -1.26 -22.08
N THR A 211 28.06 -1.52 -22.32
CA THR A 211 28.96 -2.11 -21.32
C THR A 211 29.98 -1.14 -20.72
N ALA A 212 30.28 -0.04 -21.40
CA ALA A 212 31.25 0.95 -20.95
C ALA A 212 30.96 2.36 -21.48
N ILE A 213 31.40 3.38 -20.73
CA ILE A 213 31.48 4.78 -21.16
C ILE A 213 32.96 5.17 -21.16
N SER A 214 33.49 5.58 -22.30
CA SER A 214 34.86 6.08 -22.44
C SER A 214 34.89 7.60 -22.50
N LYS A 215 36.10 8.19 -22.35
CA LYS A 215 36.32 9.64 -22.51
C LYS A 215 35.81 10.22 -23.83
N ASP A 216 35.70 9.38 -24.87
CA ASP A 216 35.32 9.80 -26.21
C ASP A 216 33.83 9.54 -26.49
N THR A 217 33.10 8.77 -25.66
CA THR A 217 31.70 8.36 -25.92
C THR A 217 30.77 9.55 -26.21
N PHE A 218 30.97 10.68 -25.54
CA PHE A 218 30.16 11.90 -25.72
C PHE A 218 30.95 13.06 -26.38
N ALA A 219 32.12 12.78 -26.97
CA ALA A 219 32.94 13.80 -27.60
C ALA A 219 32.16 14.54 -28.70
N GLY A 220 32.36 15.87 -28.78
CA GLY A 220 31.69 16.71 -29.77
C GLY A 220 30.24 17.09 -29.45
N THR A 221 29.68 16.63 -28.32
CA THR A 221 28.32 16.96 -27.87
C THR A 221 28.35 17.57 -26.47
N ASN A 222 27.33 18.35 -26.10
CA ASN A 222 27.23 18.97 -24.77
C ASN A 222 25.82 18.76 -24.21
N PHE A 223 25.55 17.51 -23.79
CA PHE A 223 24.27 17.07 -23.28
C PHE A 223 23.87 17.78 -21.98
N GLU A 224 22.56 18.00 -21.83
CA GLU A 224 21.92 18.48 -20.60
C GLU A 224 21.29 17.31 -19.82
N LEU A 225 20.74 16.33 -20.53
CA LEU A 225 20.02 15.18 -19.98
C LEU A 225 20.54 13.88 -20.58
N LEU A 226 21.02 12.97 -19.73
CA LEU A 226 21.49 11.64 -20.11
C LEU A 226 20.77 10.54 -19.33
N TYR A 227 20.12 9.63 -20.05
CA TYR A 227 19.46 8.44 -19.49
C TYR A 227 20.17 7.18 -20.00
N LEU A 228 20.80 6.44 -19.08
CA LEU A 228 21.63 5.25 -19.32
C LEU A 228 21.26 4.08 -18.38
N ASN A 229 20.03 4.09 -17.86
CA ASN A 229 19.54 3.11 -16.89
C ASN A 229 19.41 1.72 -17.51
N ARG A 230 19.43 0.67 -16.69
CA ARG A 230 19.21 -0.73 -17.11
C ARG A 230 20.09 -1.11 -18.31
N ASN A 231 21.37 -0.78 -18.23
CA ASN A 231 22.38 -1.23 -19.18
C ASN A 231 23.31 -2.23 -18.50
N ALA A 232 24.40 -2.61 -19.16
CA ALA A 232 25.43 -3.49 -18.62
C ALA A 232 26.71 -2.73 -18.25
N ILE A 233 26.61 -1.42 -17.96
CA ILE A 233 27.76 -0.54 -17.78
C ILE A 233 28.51 -0.98 -16.53
N ASN A 234 29.77 -1.37 -16.70
CA ASN A 234 30.64 -1.77 -15.59
C ASN A 234 31.90 -0.90 -15.50
N THR A 235 32.23 -0.15 -16.55
CA THR A 235 33.41 0.72 -16.62
C THR A 235 33.00 2.10 -17.09
N VAL A 236 33.40 3.12 -16.35
CA VAL A 236 33.23 4.54 -16.70
C VAL A 236 34.60 5.21 -16.59
N ASP A 237 35.10 5.77 -17.68
CA ASP A 237 36.38 6.47 -17.69
C ASP A 237 36.29 7.80 -16.92
N VAL A 238 37.37 8.19 -16.23
CA VAL A 238 37.45 9.39 -15.38
C VAL A 238 37.12 10.70 -16.11
N ASP A 239 37.39 10.77 -17.42
CA ASP A 239 37.15 11.98 -18.21
C ASP A 239 35.86 11.91 -19.05
N SER A 240 35.04 10.85 -18.89
CA SER A 240 33.81 10.60 -19.67
C SER A 240 32.83 11.77 -19.70
N PHE A 241 32.66 12.47 -18.57
CA PHE A 241 31.71 13.59 -18.46
C PHE A 241 32.41 14.97 -18.44
N SER A 242 33.74 15.02 -18.48
CA SER A 242 34.53 16.22 -18.23
C SER A 242 34.15 17.43 -19.10
N ASN A 243 33.73 17.19 -20.34
CA ASN A 243 33.35 18.22 -21.31
C ASN A 243 31.88 18.65 -21.26
N LEU A 244 31.02 17.95 -20.50
CA LEU A 244 29.57 18.19 -20.47
C LEU A 244 29.20 19.32 -19.50
N LYS A 245 29.70 20.53 -19.74
CA LYS A 245 29.52 21.67 -18.83
C LYS A 245 28.07 22.16 -18.72
N SER A 246 27.19 21.71 -19.61
CA SER A 246 25.74 21.97 -19.56
C SER A 246 24.94 20.82 -18.94
N LEU A 247 25.58 19.72 -18.52
CA LEU A 247 24.90 18.56 -17.94
C LEU A 247 24.15 18.97 -16.67
N GLN A 248 22.86 18.65 -16.63
CA GLN A 248 21.97 18.93 -15.50
C GLN A 248 21.52 17.64 -14.82
N TYR A 249 21.32 16.58 -15.60
CA TYR A 249 20.82 15.30 -15.11
C TYR A 249 21.55 14.13 -15.78
N VAL A 250 21.96 13.16 -14.97
CA VAL A 250 22.50 11.88 -15.43
C VAL A 250 21.93 10.74 -14.59
N SER A 251 21.40 9.74 -15.27
CA SER A 251 20.84 8.53 -14.65
C SER A 251 21.59 7.30 -15.16
N LEU A 252 22.16 6.54 -14.23
CA LEU A 252 22.96 5.34 -14.48
C LEU A 252 22.43 4.16 -13.65
N ASP A 253 21.15 4.18 -13.33
CA ASP A 253 20.51 3.20 -12.44
C ASP A 253 20.56 1.80 -13.02
N GLN A 254 20.58 0.78 -12.15
CA GLN A 254 20.47 -0.63 -12.54
C GLN A 254 21.56 -1.03 -13.56
N ASN A 255 22.80 -0.64 -13.28
CA ASN A 255 23.99 -1.02 -14.04
C ASN A 255 24.93 -1.88 -13.15
N ASN A 256 26.15 -2.14 -13.63
CA ASN A 256 27.15 -2.94 -12.95
C ASN A 256 28.37 -2.12 -12.50
N ILE A 257 28.18 -0.81 -12.25
CA ILE A 257 29.27 0.13 -11.97
C ILE A 257 29.83 -0.14 -10.57
N LYS A 258 31.17 -0.25 -10.48
CA LYS A 258 31.89 -0.50 -9.23
C LYS A 258 32.68 0.70 -8.72
N ASP A 259 33.16 1.53 -9.64
CA ASP A 259 34.06 2.65 -9.36
C ASP A 259 33.65 3.87 -10.21
N LEU A 260 33.66 5.04 -9.57
CA LEU A 260 33.36 6.35 -10.16
C LEU A 260 34.35 7.41 -9.68
N GLN A 261 35.52 7.02 -9.18
CA GLN A 261 36.51 7.96 -8.66
C GLN A 261 36.84 9.04 -9.70
N ASP A 262 36.70 10.31 -9.28
CA ASP A 262 36.94 11.51 -10.09
C ASP A 262 36.08 11.66 -11.37
N VAL A 263 35.01 10.86 -11.53
CA VAL A 263 34.15 10.87 -12.73
C VAL A 263 33.26 12.12 -12.79
N PHE A 264 32.70 12.55 -11.66
CA PHE A 264 31.86 13.75 -11.56
C PHE A 264 32.64 14.93 -10.99
N LYS A 265 33.55 15.48 -11.81
CA LYS A 265 34.33 16.69 -11.48
C LYS A 265 33.96 17.88 -12.36
N ASP A 266 33.87 19.06 -11.75
CA ASP A 266 33.72 20.35 -12.43
C ASP A 266 32.49 20.42 -13.38
N LEU A 267 31.31 20.01 -12.89
CA LEU A 267 30.04 20.06 -13.63
C LEU A 267 29.12 21.12 -13.01
N PRO A 268 29.23 22.40 -13.42
CA PRO A 268 28.63 23.54 -12.71
C PRO A 268 27.11 23.64 -12.85
N GLN A 269 26.51 22.89 -13.78
CA GLN A 269 25.05 22.86 -14.00
C GLN A 269 24.39 21.58 -13.47
N LEU A 270 25.18 20.61 -12.98
CA LEU A 270 24.68 19.31 -12.56
C LEU A 270 23.81 19.47 -11.32
N GLN A 271 22.56 19.06 -11.45
CA GLN A 271 21.53 19.19 -10.41
C GLN A 271 21.16 17.85 -9.81
N SER A 272 21.21 16.77 -10.59
CA SER A 272 20.83 15.46 -10.11
C SER A 272 21.66 14.34 -10.76
N VAL A 273 22.05 13.40 -9.91
CA VAL A 273 22.75 12.16 -10.27
C VAL A 273 21.99 11.00 -9.65
N SER A 274 21.64 10.02 -10.49
CA SER A 274 21.04 8.77 -10.05
C SER A 274 21.95 7.60 -10.38
N LEU A 275 22.26 6.80 -9.35
CA LEU A 275 23.15 5.64 -9.36
C LEU A 275 22.50 4.46 -8.61
N PHE A 276 21.17 4.43 -8.56
CA PHE A 276 20.41 3.40 -7.86
C PHE A 276 20.77 2.00 -8.38
N ASP A 277 20.86 1.02 -7.48
CA ASP A 277 21.04 -0.40 -7.81
C ASP A 277 22.24 -0.68 -8.73
N ASN A 278 23.42 -0.23 -8.30
CA ASN A 278 24.70 -0.52 -8.93
C ASN A 278 25.53 -1.47 -8.06
N LYS A 279 26.85 -1.44 -8.18
CA LYS A 279 27.80 -2.26 -7.40
C LYS A 279 28.89 -1.40 -6.75
N LEU A 280 28.58 -0.13 -6.47
CA LEU A 280 29.53 0.82 -5.86
C LEU A 280 29.88 0.37 -4.45
N THR A 281 31.17 0.28 -4.13
CA THR A 281 31.66 -0.02 -2.78
C THR A 281 32.14 1.22 -2.03
N SER A 282 32.43 2.30 -2.76
CA SER A 282 32.90 3.58 -2.23
C SER A 282 32.35 4.73 -3.07
N ILE A 283 32.17 5.89 -2.43
CA ILE A 283 31.82 7.16 -3.06
C ILE A 283 32.83 8.27 -2.73
N GLU A 284 33.98 7.90 -2.15
CA GLU A 284 35.01 8.87 -1.76
C GLU A 284 35.66 9.53 -2.97
N GLY A 285 35.69 10.86 -2.97
CA GLY A 285 36.27 11.65 -4.06
C GLY A 285 35.46 11.66 -5.36
N VAL A 286 34.28 11.02 -5.41
CA VAL A 286 33.44 10.97 -6.62
C VAL A 286 32.86 12.34 -6.98
N PHE A 287 32.49 13.15 -5.98
CA PHE A 287 31.79 14.42 -6.16
C PHE A 287 32.72 15.60 -5.90
N GLN A 288 33.20 16.26 -6.96
CA GLN A 288 34.11 17.39 -6.85
C GLN A 288 33.61 18.61 -7.61
N ASN A 289 33.52 19.75 -6.91
CA ASN A 289 33.07 21.02 -7.46
C ASN A 289 31.71 20.94 -8.19
N LEU A 290 30.66 20.54 -7.45
CA LEU A 290 29.29 20.37 -7.96
C LEU A 290 28.31 21.33 -7.25
N PRO A 291 28.43 22.66 -7.47
CA PRO A 291 27.76 23.67 -6.66
C PRO A 291 26.24 23.69 -6.78
N LYS A 292 25.66 22.97 -7.74
CA LYS A 292 24.20 22.89 -7.97
C LYS A 292 23.61 21.51 -7.70
N LEU A 293 24.41 20.52 -7.28
CA LEU A 293 23.92 19.17 -7.08
C LEU A 293 22.94 19.15 -5.91
N GLY A 294 21.66 19.01 -6.22
CA GLY A 294 20.55 19.02 -5.27
C GLY A 294 20.07 17.62 -4.88
N THR A 295 20.14 16.66 -5.81
CA THR A 295 19.59 15.32 -5.60
C THR A 295 20.59 14.24 -5.96
N LEU A 296 20.86 13.35 -5.01
CA LEU A 296 21.75 12.22 -5.20
C LEU A 296 21.09 10.93 -4.73
N SER A 297 20.93 9.98 -5.65
CA SER A 297 20.44 8.63 -5.36
C SER A 297 21.58 7.61 -5.50
N LEU A 298 21.86 6.92 -4.39
CA LEU A 298 22.89 5.89 -4.25
C LEU A 298 22.31 4.61 -3.60
N ASN A 299 20.98 4.51 -3.47
CA ASN A 299 20.35 3.36 -2.84
C ASN A 299 20.61 2.06 -3.64
N GLY A 300 20.62 0.91 -2.96
CA GLY A 300 20.83 -0.40 -3.61
C GLY A 300 22.27 -0.65 -4.06
N ASN A 301 23.27 -0.01 -3.45
CA ASN A 301 24.68 -0.24 -3.73
C ASN A 301 25.35 -1.09 -2.63
N GLN A 302 26.68 -1.10 -2.59
CA GLN A 302 27.49 -1.84 -1.61
C GLN A 302 28.43 -0.91 -0.83
N ILE A 303 28.03 0.36 -0.67
CA ILE A 303 28.85 1.40 -0.02
C ILE A 303 29.05 1.02 1.44
N THR A 304 30.29 1.06 1.93
CA THR A 304 30.62 0.64 3.31
C THR A 304 30.95 1.79 4.26
N LYS A 305 31.37 2.95 3.74
CA LYS A 305 31.87 4.08 4.53
C LYS A 305 31.45 5.41 3.92
N ILE A 306 31.20 6.39 4.80
CA ILE A 306 31.07 7.81 4.47
C ILE A 306 32.06 8.60 5.32
N SER A 307 33.00 9.29 4.66
CA SER A 307 34.02 10.10 5.32
C SER A 307 33.55 11.54 5.54
N SER A 308 34.25 12.24 6.43
CA SER A 308 33.96 13.64 6.77
C SER A 308 34.14 14.62 5.60
N THR A 309 34.77 14.18 4.50
CA THR A 309 35.04 15.00 3.30
C THR A 309 34.20 14.63 2.09
N THR A 310 33.41 13.54 2.15
CA THR A 310 32.71 12.97 0.98
C THR A 310 31.77 13.98 0.31
N PHE A 311 31.14 14.85 1.09
CA PHE A 311 30.15 15.82 0.63
C PHE A 311 30.59 17.30 0.74
N ASP A 312 31.88 17.58 0.93
CA ASP A 312 32.38 18.95 1.10
C ASP A 312 32.13 19.86 -0.13
N SER A 313 31.96 19.28 -1.32
CA SER A 313 31.84 20.01 -2.59
C SER A 313 30.42 20.06 -3.18
N VAL A 314 29.39 19.76 -2.39
CA VAL A 314 27.98 19.68 -2.83
C VAL A 314 27.04 20.48 -1.90
N PRO A 315 27.27 21.78 -1.70
CA PRO A 315 26.56 22.58 -0.68
C PRO A 315 25.06 22.79 -0.96
N ALA A 316 24.61 22.55 -2.19
CA ALA A 316 23.22 22.73 -2.60
C ALA A 316 22.36 21.46 -2.43
N MET A 317 22.90 20.39 -1.82
CA MET A 317 22.20 19.13 -1.68
C MET A 317 20.94 19.29 -0.83
N THR A 318 19.82 18.79 -1.34
CA THR A 318 18.49 18.83 -0.71
C THR A 318 17.95 17.44 -0.41
N SER A 319 18.34 16.43 -1.21
CA SER A 319 17.90 15.05 -1.03
C SER A 319 19.05 14.07 -1.27
N LEU A 320 19.30 13.22 -0.28
CA LEU A 320 20.32 12.18 -0.32
C LEU A 320 19.72 10.82 0.03
N SER A 321 19.78 9.88 -0.91
CA SER A 321 19.34 8.50 -0.70
C SER A 321 20.52 7.54 -0.71
N LEU A 322 20.74 6.87 0.40
CA LEU A 322 21.81 5.92 0.68
C LEU A 322 21.26 4.58 1.20
N SER A 323 19.95 4.38 1.14
CA SER A 323 19.28 3.20 1.69
C SER A 323 19.68 1.91 0.97
N ASN A 324 19.60 0.76 1.63
CA ASN A 324 19.98 -0.53 1.05
C ASN A 324 21.44 -0.54 0.56
N ASN A 325 22.37 -0.22 1.47
CA ASN A 325 23.81 -0.31 1.26
C ASN A 325 24.44 -1.19 2.36
N ALA A 326 25.76 -1.15 2.49
CA ALA A 326 26.50 -1.86 3.55
C ALA A 326 27.21 -0.88 4.50
N ILE A 327 26.65 0.32 4.70
CA ILE A 327 27.34 1.40 5.40
C ILE A 327 27.48 1.01 6.87
N ALA A 328 28.71 0.80 7.31
CA ALA A 328 29.06 0.44 8.68
C ALA A 328 29.83 1.56 9.40
N GLU A 329 30.35 2.54 8.68
CA GLU A 329 31.12 3.65 9.22
C GLU A 329 30.65 4.98 8.62
N VAL A 330 30.22 5.90 9.49
CA VAL A 330 29.93 7.30 9.14
C VAL A 330 30.80 8.16 10.04
N GLU A 331 31.80 8.85 9.46
CA GLU A 331 32.69 9.70 10.23
C GLU A 331 31.94 10.91 10.82
N SER A 332 32.36 11.36 12.00
CA SER A 332 31.82 12.57 12.62
C SER A 332 31.97 13.77 11.68
N GLY A 333 30.87 14.50 11.46
CA GLY A 333 30.82 15.63 10.54
C GLY A 333 30.72 15.26 9.06
N ALA A 334 30.40 14.00 8.70
CA ALA A 334 30.12 13.58 7.31
C ALA A 334 29.10 14.48 6.58
N PHE A 335 28.16 15.08 7.30
CA PHE A 335 27.09 15.90 6.74
C PHE A 335 27.22 17.40 7.09
N ARG A 336 28.35 17.83 7.66
CA ARG A 336 28.53 19.18 8.25
C ARG A 336 28.31 20.36 7.30
N ASN A 337 28.40 20.13 5.99
CA ASN A 337 28.29 21.14 4.93
C ASN A 337 26.98 21.04 4.15
N LEU A 338 26.02 20.23 4.62
CA LEU A 338 24.76 19.95 3.96
C LEU A 338 23.61 20.74 4.59
N ASP A 339 23.79 22.05 4.79
CA ASP A 339 22.82 22.93 5.45
C ASP A 339 21.45 22.97 4.76
N SER A 340 21.41 22.71 3.45
CA SER A 340 20.17 22.70 2.64
C SER A 340 19.51 21.32 2.56
N LEU A 341 20.09 20.29 3.20
CA LEU A 341 19.57 18.93 3.12
C LEU A 341 18.24 18.85 3.86
N ASP A 342 17.19 18.58 3.10
CA ASP A 342 15.82 18.43 3.58
C ASP A 342 15.49 16.96 3.89
N SER A 343 15.99 16.05 3.04
CA SER A 343 15.65 14.63 3.09
C SER A 343 16.88 13.73 3.08
N LEU A 344 17.02 12.89 4.10
CA LEU A 344 18.08 11.88 4.23
C LEU A 344 17.49 10.48 4.44
N TYR A 345 17.74 9.59 3.47
CA TYR A 345 17.26 8.20 3.49
C TYR A 345 18.42 7.22 3.64
N ILE A 346 18.58 6.60 4.81
CA ILE A 346 19.69 5.68 5.15
C ILE A 346 19.18 4.33 5.72
N ASP A 347 17.96 3.93 5.38
CA ASP A 347 17.39 2.64 5.78
C ASP A 347 18.22 1.45 5.30
N ASN A 348 18.12 0.32 5.99
CA ASN A 348 18.72 -0.95 5.61
C ASN A 348 20.23 -0.83 5.36
N ASN A 349 20.96 -0.50 6.42
CA ASN A 349 22.41 -0.37 6.46
C ASN A 349 22.97 -1.01 7.75
N GLN A 350 24.25 -0.80 8.07
CA GLN A 350 24.93 -1.39 9.23
C GLN A 350 25.44 -0.30 10.21
N ILE A 351 24.83 0.90 10.19
CA ILE A 351 25.33 2.08 10.90
C ILE A 351 25.16 1.88 12.42
N PRO A 352 26.24 1.94 13.22
CA PRO A 352 26.15 1.77 14.68
C PRO A 352 25.82 3.07 15.43
N GLU A 353 26.20 4.22 14.89
CA GLU A 353 25.93 5.56 15.43
C GLU A 353 26.02 6.60 14.30
N ILE A 354 25.34 7.74 14.48
CA ILE A 354 25.32 8.85 13.53
C ILE A 354 25.25 10.18 14.29
N SER A 355 25.93 11.20 13.75
CA SER A 355 25.83 12.59 14.20
C SER A 355 25.09 13.39 13.12
N LEU A 356 24.12 14.20 13.54
CA LEU A 356 23.32 15.06 12.66
C LEU A 356 23.87 16.50 12.57
N ALA A 357 25.10 16.72 13.04
CA ALA A 357 25.72 18.04 13.05
C ALA A 357 25.72 18.67 11.64
N GLY A 358 25.23 19.92 11.54
CA GLY A 358 25.10 20.68 10.30
C GLY A 358 23.81 20.46 9.50
N LEU A 359 22.89 19.59 9.93
CA LEU A 359 21.65 19.28 9.22
C LEU A 359 20.48 20.22 9.57
N HIS A 360 20.72 21.53 9.47
CA HIS A 360 19.81 22.60 9.93
C HIS A 360 18.45 22.67 9.22
N SER A 361 18.36 22.17 7.99
CA SER A 361 17.11 22.18 7.20
C SER A 361 16.41 20.82 7.13
N LEU A 362 16.91 19.81 7.84
CA LEU A 362 16.44 18.44 7.70
C LEU A 362 15.02 18.28 8.22
N THR A 363 14.10 17.89 7.34
CA THR A 363 12.68 17.65 7.67
C THR A 363 12.34 16.17 7.72
N THR A 364 13.07 15.35 6.96
CA THR A 364 12.82 13.90 6.80
C THR A 364 14.10 13.10 7.03
N LEU A 365 14.07 12.20 8.01
CA LEU A 365 15.14 11.27 8.31
C LEU A 365 14.61 9.85 8.45
N THR A 366 15.06 8.94 7.58
CA THR A 366 14.73 7.52 7.66
C THR A 366 15.98 6.67 7.92
N MET A 367 15.93 5.87 8.99
CA MET A 367 17.05 5.06 9.46
C MET A 367 16.61 3.64 9.90
N ASN A 368 15.52 3.12 9.34
CA ASN A 368 15.01 1.81 9.71
C ASN A 368 16.03 0.72 9.38
N VAL A 369 16.03 -0.37 10.15
CA VAL A 369 16.86 -1.56 9.89
C VAL A 369 18.35 -1.17 9.76
N ASN A 370 18.89 -0.59 10.82
CA ASN A 370 20.32 -0.31 10.98
C ASN A 370 20.87 -1.05 12.20
N ASN A 371 22.13 -0.80 12.55
CA ASN A 371 22.75 -1.37 13.76
C ASN A 371 22.88 -0.32 14.89
N LEU A 372 22.01 0.70 14.91
CA LEU A 372 22.13 1.82 15.84
C LEU A 372 22.10 1.32 17.28
N GLN A 373 23.17 1.60 18.03
CA GLN A 373 23.28 1.23 19.44
C GLN A 373 22.73 2.31 20.39
N ARG A 374 22.58 3.54 19.88
CA ARG A 374 22.16 4.75 20.59
C ARG A 374 21.32 5.64 19.66
N PHE A 375 20.61 6.64 20.20
CA PHE A 375 19.90 7.63 19.37
C PHE A 375 20.90 8.53 18.62
N PRO A 376 20.52 9.12 17.47
CA PRO A 376 21.37 10.09 16.77
C PRO A 376 21.83 11.23 17.70
N THR A 377 23.09 11.66 17.57
CA THR A 377 23.60 12.82 18.31
C THR A 377 23.34 14.12 17.53
N ASP A 378 23.44 15.25 18.24
CA ASP A 378 23.29 16.59 17.66
C ASP A 378 21.87 16.82 17.09
N LEU A 379 20.85 16.30 17.78
CA LEU A 379 19.44 16.43 17.39
C LEU A 379 18.97 17.90 17.37
N GLU A 380 19.63 18.77 18.12
CA GLU A 380 19.38 20.22 18.15
C GLU A 380 19.63 20.89 16.78
N ASP A 381 20.56 20.36 15.99
CA ASP A 381 20.84 20.83 14.63
C ASP A 381 19.72 20.38 13.68
N ALA A 382 19.10 19.23 13.93
CA ALA A 382 17.99 18.69 13.14
C ALA A 382 16.60 19.09 13.68
N ASN A 383 16.47 20.25 14.32
CA ASN A 383 15.21 20.70 14.94
C ASN A 383 14.05 21.02 13.96
N GLN A 384 14.31 20.96 12.65
CA GLN A 384 13.29 21.07 11.60
C GLN A 384 12.61 19.74 11.27
N LEU A 385 13.05 18.63 11.88
CA LEU A 385 12.50 17.30 11.61
C LEU A 385 11.00 17.26 11.86
N THR A 386 10.29 16.75 10.85
CA THR A 386 8.85 16.47 10.88
C THR A 386 8.56 14.97 10.82
N TYR A 387 9.49 14.20 10.26
CA TYR A 387 9.37 12.77 10.04
C TYR A 387 10.66 12.03 10.43
N LEU A 388 10.58 11.16 11.45
CA LEU A 388 11.70 10.38 11.95
C LEU A 388 11.34 8.91 12.07
N THR A 389 12.13 8.04 11.45
CA THR A 389 11.94 6.59 11.54
C THR A 389 13.19 5.86 12.03
N LEU A 390 13.05 5.12 13.12
CA LEU A 390 14.12 4.37 13.77
C LEU A 390 13.81 2.87 13.87
N THR A 391 12.81 2.38 13.14
CA THR A 391 12.28 1.01 13.26
C THR A 391 13.35 -0.05 13.13
N SER A 392 13.27 -1.11 13.96
CA SER A 392 14.16 -2.27 13.93
C SER A 392 15.64 -1.89 14.08
N ASN A 393 15.94 -1.07 15.09
CA ASN A 393 17.31 -0.76 15.49
C ASN A 393 17.62 -1.30 16.88
N PRO A 394 18.82 -1.87 17.10
CA PRO A 394 19.22 -2.40 18.39
C PRO A 394 19.67 -1.33 19.39
N ILE A 395 18.92 -0.23 19.51
CA ILE A 395 19.24 0.89 20.40
C ILE A 395 19.15 0.38 21.84
N LYS A 396 20.26 0.45 22.57
CA LYS A 396 20.36 0.03 23.98
C LYS A 396 20.17 1.20 24.94
N GLU A 397 20.39 2.42 24.46
CA GLU A 397 20.12 3.64 25.19
C GLU A 397 18.62 3.73 25.52
N PRO A 398 18.25 3.94 26.80
CA PRO A 398 16.86 4.20 27.18
C PRO A 398 16.31 5.44 26.47
N LEU A 399 15.06 5.37 26.03
CA LEU A 399 14.35 6.54 25.51
C LEU A 399 13.87 7.40 26.68
N ASP A 400 14.62 8.47 26.97
CA ASP A 400 14.32 9.51 27.94
C ASP A 400 13.90 10.79 27.17
N GLU A 401 14.38 11.97 27.58
CA GLU A 401 14.01 13.26 26.97
C GLU A 401 14.92 13.65 25.79
N GLN A 402 15.70 12.73 25.18
CA GLN A 402 16.64 13.08 24.09
C GLN A 402 15.94 13.69 22.87
N LEU A 403 14.69 13.28 22.59
CA LEU A 403 13.91 13.79 21.46
C LEU A 403 13.22 15.14 21.77
N SER A 404 13.33 15.66 22.99
CA SER A 404 12.59 16.86 23.43
C SER A 404 12.90 18.14 22.66
N VAL A 405 14.01 18.17 21.91
CA VAL A 405 14.40 19.30 21.05
C VAL A 405 13.67 19.33 19.71
N LEU A 406 12.98 18.24 19.33
CA LEU A 406 12.32 18.07 18.03
C LEU A 406 10.86 18.57 18.05
N HIS A 407 10.67 19.86 18.37
CA HIS A 407 9.35 20.47 18.55
C HIS A 407 8.42 20.41 17.31
N ARG A 408 8.99 20.19 16.12
CA ARG A 408 8.26 20.12 14.83
C ARG A 408 7.93 18.69 14.38
N LEU A 409 8.36 17.68 15.14
CA LEU A 409 8.19 16.29 14.77
C LEU A 409 6.71 15.91 14.78
N SER A 410 6.15 15.57 13.63
CA SER A 410 4.76 15.12 13.46
C SER A 410 4.64 13.60 13.50
N SER A 411 5.61 12.89 12.92
CA SER A 411 5.57 11.43 12.76
C SER A 411 6.82 10.76 13.31
N LEU A 412 6.63 9.84 14.27
CA LEU A 412 7.72 9.13 14.95
C LEU A 412 7.51 7.61 14.93
N TYR A 413 8.46 6.88 14.34
CA TYR A 413 8.43 5.42 14.28
C TYR A 413 9.53 4.80 15.15
N LEU A 414 9.10 4.11 16.20
CA LEU A 414 9.92 3.47 17.24
C LEU A 414 9.58 1.97 17.37
N SER A 415 9.28 1.29 16.25
CA SER A 415 8.89 -0.12 16.29
C SER A 415 10.13 -1.03 16.39
N GLY A 416 10.11 -2.07 17.22
CA GLY A 416 11.23 -3.02 17.36
C GLY A 416 12.55 -2.40 17.86
N ILE A 417 12.48 -1.55 18.88
CA ILE A 417 13.62 -0.91 19.55
C ILE A 417 14.04 -1.73 20.78
N THR A 418 15.31 -2.14 20.85
CA THR A 418 15.82 -3.02 21.92
C THR A 418 15.65 -2.45 23.32
N SER A 419 15.88 -1.15 23.54
CA SER A 419 15.75 -0.54 24.87
C SER A 419 14.32 -0.54 25.38
N LEU A 420 13.33 -0.36 24.49
CA LEU A 420 11.90 -0.45 24.82
C LEU A 420 11.52 -1.89 25.19
N LYS A 421 12.01 -2.87 24.43
CA LYS A 421 11.85 -4.29 24.73
C LYS A 421 12.46 -4.71 26.06
N LEU A 422 13.68 -4.25 26.37
CA LEU A 422 14.33 -4.55 27.64
C LEU A 422 13.64 -3.88 28.84
N ALA A 423 13.14 -2.66 28.65
CA ALA A 423 12.41 -1.94 29.70
C ALA A 423 11.02 -2.53 29.96
N GLY A 424 10.39 -3.12 28.94
CA GLY A 424 9.00 -3.60 29.00
C GLY A 424 7.97 -2.48 29.19
N THR A 425 8.39 -1.22 29.11
CA THR A 425 7.57 -0.03 29.30
C THR A 425 8.24 1.20 28.67
N LEU A 426 7.54 2.34 28.66
CA LEU A 426 8.06 3.64 28.20
C LEU A 426 8.48 4.51 29.40
N ASN A 427 9.45 5.40 29.22
CA ASN A 427 9.63 6.51 30.14
C ASN A 427 8.39 7.44 30.03
N PRO A 428 7.73 7.84 31.14
CA PRO A 428 6.56 8.71 31.10
C PRO A 428 6.78 10.08 30.44
N LYS A 429 8.04 10.51 30.30
CA LYS A 429 8.42 11.77 29.66
C LYS A 429 9.10 11.60 28.30
N ALA A 430 9.18 10.38 27.78
CA ALA A 430 9.83 10.04 26.51
C ALA A 430 9.36 10.90 25.32
N LEU A 431 8.10 11.35 25.35
CA LEU A 431 7.46 12.09 24.27
C LEU A 431 7.35 13.60 24.57
N CYS A 432 7.81 14.06 25.74
CA CYS A 432 7.70 15.47 26.09
C CYS A 432 8.66 16.33 25.24
N GLY A 433 8.19 17.50 24.81
CA GLY A 433 8.88 18.39 23.88
C GLY A 433 8.52 18.16 22.41
N LEU A 434 7.84 17.05 22.07
CA LEU A 434 7.33 16.78 20.73
C LEU A 434 5.97 17.49 20.50
N ASP A 435 5.98 18.81 20.54
CA ASP A 435 4.75 19.64 20.60
C ASP A 435 3.82 19.47 19.39
N ALA A 436 4.39 19.17 18.22
CA ALA A 436 3.69 18.94 16.96
C ALA A 436 3.38 17.46 16.67
N LEU A 437 3.60 16.54 17.63
CA LEU A 437 3.46 15.11 17.38
C LEU A 437 2.00 14.73 17.07
N GLU A 438 1.77 14.23 15.87
CA GLU A 438 0.46 13.79 15.39
C GLU A 438 0.33 12.26 15.39
N ALA A 439 1.44 11.54 15.25
CA ALA A 439 1.41 10.10 15.03
C ALA A 439 2.66 9.39 15.61
N VAL A 440 2.44 8.31 16.37
CA VAL A 440 3.53 7.54 16.99
C VAL A 440 3.34 6.03 16.85
N TRP A 441 4.34 5.35 16.27
CA TRP A 441 4.35 3.90 16.05
C TRP A 441 5.31 3.18 17.00
N ILE A 442 4.77 2.47 17.97
CA ILE A 442 5.51 1.72 19.01
C ILE A 442 5.14 0.22 18.90
N LYS A 443 4.96 -0.27 17.67
CA LYS A 443 4.61 -1.66 17.38
C LYS A 443 5.77 -2.61 17.66
N GLY A 444 5.48 -3.82 18.16
CA GLY A 444 6.50 -4.88 18.18
C GLY A 444 7.65 -4.64 19.15
N ASN A 445 7.39 -3.97 20.28
CA ASN A 445 8.40 -3.65 21.30
C ASN A 445 8.29 -4.53 22.56
N GLU A 446 7.42 -5.54 22.58
CA GLU A 446 7.23 -6.42 23.74
C GLU A 446 6.88 -5.66 25.04
N LEU A 447 6.26 -4.49 24.92
CA LEU A 447 5.84 -3.69 26.07
C LEU A 447 4.78 -4.44 26.88
N VAL A 448 4.92 -4.48 28.20
CA VAL A 448 3.98 -5.12 29.13
C VAL A 448 3.02 -4.11 29.74
N SER A 449 3.44 -2.85 29.87
CA SER A 449 2.60 -1.76 30.38
C SER A 449 2.97 -0.41 29.79
N ILE A 450 2.03 0.54 29.84
CA ILE A 450 2.25 1.95 29.50
C ILE A 450 1.97 2.80 30.74
N PRO A 451 2.88 3.69 31.17
CA PRO A 451 2.63 4.58 32.31
C PRO A 451 1.44 5.53 32.06
N PRO A 452 0.63 5.85 33.09
CA PRO A 452 -0.57 6.68 32.93
C PRO A 452 -0.32 8.08 32.34
N THR A 453 0.86 8.66 32.56
CA THR A 453 1.17 10.05 32.18
C THR A 453 1.95 10.17 30.88
N THR A 454 2.17 9.06 30.15
CA THR A 454 3.03 9.03 28.94
C THR A 454 2.60 10.01 27.85
N PHE A 455 1.30 10.27 27.71
CA PHE A 455 0.77 11.12 26.64
C PHE A 455 0.34 12.53 27.09
N GLU A 456 0.53 12.89 28.37
CA GLU A 456 0.06 14.19 28.91
C GLU A 456 0.68 15.40 28.21
N CYS A 457 1.95 15.27 27.78
CA CYS A 457 2.70 16.34 27.12
C CYS A 457 2.55 16.34 25.58
N THR A 458 1.70 15.48 25.00
CA THR A 458 1.48 15.37 23.55
C THR A 458 -0.01 15.38 23.18
N PRO A 459 -0.77 16.45 23.52
CA PRO A 459 -2.22 16.51 23.32
C PRO A 459 -2.65 16.54 21.85
N SER A 460 -1.72 16.85 20.93
CA SER A 460 -1.94 16.93 19.49
C SER A 460 -2.00 15.57 18.78
N ILE A 461 -1.68 14.47 19.47
CA ILE A 461 -1.64 13.14 18.86
C ILE A 461 -3.00 12.76 18.30
N SER A 462 -2.99 12.38 17.02
CA SER A 462 -4.13 11.86 16.29
C SER A 462 -4.09 10.35 16.06
N GLY A 463 -2.90 9.73 16.15
CA GLY A 463 -2.71 8.29 15.93
C GLY A 463 -1.69 7.65 16.86
N ILE A 464 -2.07 6.53 17.48
CA ILE A 464 -1.19 5.71 18.33
C ILE A 464 -1.25 4.25 17.86
N TRP A 465 -0.09 3.68 17.50
CA TRP A 465 0.05 2.26 17.15
C TRP A 465 0.86 1.50 18.18
N LEU A 466 0.18 0.68 18.96
CA LEU A 466 0.72 -0.17 20.04
C LEU A 466 0.53 -1.66 19.74
N SER A 467 0.25 -2.03 18.49
CA SER A 467 0.01 -3.42 18.13
C SER A 467 1.22 -4.33 18.32
N ASN A 468 0.99 -5.64 18.45
CA ASN A 468 2.04 -6.65 18.60
C ASN A 468 2.99 -6.34 19.78
N ASN A 469 2.43 -5.93 20.91
CA ASN A 469 3.14 -5.81 22.18
C ASN A 469 2.65 -6.91 23.14
N ASN A 470 3.05 -6.84 24.41
CA ASN A 470 2.65 -7.79 25.43
C ASN A 470 1.80 -7.10 26.53
N LEU A 471 1.04 -6.07 26.16
CA LEU A 471 0.31 -5.24 27.13
C LEU A 471 -0.75 -6.08 27.84
N THR A 472 -0.66 -6.17 29.17
CA THR A 472 -1.59 -6.99 29.97
C THR A 472 -2.77 -6.17 30.52
N GLU A 473 -2.54 -4.88 30.73
CA GLU A 473 -3.55 -3.94 31.24
C GLU A 473 -3.31 -2.52 30.69
N LEU A 474 -4.37 -1.70 30.72
CA LEU A 474 -4.30 -0.28 30.46
C LEU A 474 -4.73 0.47 31.72
N SER A 475 -3.95 1.46 32.12
CA SER A 475 -4.32 2.31 33.26
C SER A 475 -5.63 3.08 32.97
N PRO A 476 -6.48 3.29 33.98
CA PRO A 476 -7.64 4.17 33.83
C PRO A 476 -7.19 5.55 33.36
N ARG A 477 -7.90 6.14 32.39
CA ARG A 477 -7.61 7.48 31.85
C ARG A 477 -6.23 7.64 31.19
N LEU A 478 -5.58 6.55 30.76
CA LEU A 478 -4.29 6.61 30.07
C LEU A 478 -4.27 7.57 28.86
N PHE A 479 -5.38 7.67 28.13
CA PHE A 479 -5.51 8.54 26.94
C PHE A 479 -6.21 9.88 27.24
N HIS A 480 -6.39 10.22 28.51
CA HIS A 480 -7.11 11.42 28.90
C HIS A 480 -6.40 12.68 28.40
N GLY A 481 -7.17 13.60 27.80
CA GLY A 481 -6.67 14.84 27.21
C GLY A 481 -6.30 14.73 25.73
N LEU A 482 -6.26 13.53 25.14
CA LEU A 482 -6.01 13.31 23.70
C LEU A 482 -7.27 13.57 22.86
N THR A 483 -7.75 14.82 22.88
CA THR A 483 -8.99 15.22 22.22
C THR A 483 -8.93 15.17 20.69
N GLU A 484 -7.73 15.05 20.11
CA GLU A 484 -7.50 14.91 18.67
C GLU A 484 -7.31 13.45 18.20
N LEU A 485 -7.36 12.47 19.11
CA LEU A 485 -7.10 11.07 18.77
C LEU A 485 -8.18 10.51 17.83
N ASN A 486 -7.76 10.05 16.65
CA ASN A 486 -8.62 9.45 15.63
C ASN A 486 -8.35 7.94 15.47
N TRP A 487 -7.10 7.49 15.65
CA TRP A 487 -6.68 6.11 15.47
C TRP A 487 -5.96 5.57 16.69
N LEU A 488 -6.45 4.45 17.22
CA LEU A 488 -5.80 3.69 18.29
C LEU A 488 -5.74 2.22 17.92
N ASP A 489 -4.53 1.70 17.76
CA ASP A 489 -4.28 0.30 17.43
C ASP A 489 -3.64 -0.43 18.62
N LEU A 490 -4.42 -1.32 19.24
CA LEU A 490 -4.03 -2.20 20.35
C LEU A 490 -4.07 -3.68 19.94
N THR A 491 -4.04 -3.97 18.63
CA THR A 491 -4.11 -5.33 18.06
C THR A 491 -2.98 -6.22 18.57
N ASP A 492 -3.24 -7.50 18.78
CA ASP A 492 -2.24 -8.51 19.18
C ASP A 492 -1.47 -8.08 20.44
N ASN A 493 -2.21 -7.92 21.54
CA ASN A 493 -1.68 -7.68 22.89
C ASN A 493 -2.22 -8.76 23.85
N GLN A 494 -2.00 -8.61 25.16
CA GLN A 494 -2.45 -9.58 26.17
C GLN A 494 -3.55 -9.00 27.08
N LEU A 495 -4.32 -8.03 26.58
CA LEU A 495 -5.35 -7.36 27.37
C LEU A 495 -6.48 -8.35 27.68
N SER A 496 -6.91 -8.41 28.94
CA SER A 496 -7.99 -9.29 29.39
C SER A 496 -9.16 -8.56 30.05
N HIS A 497 -8.98 -7.27 30.36
CA HIS A 497 -10.00 -6.37 30.93
C HIS A 497 -9.72 -4.93 30.50
N LEU A 498 -10.76 -4.09 30.43
CA LEU A 498 -10.67 -2.66 30.22
C LEU A 498 -11.42 -1.92 31.31
N ASP A 499 -10.77 -0.94 31.94
CA ASP A 499 -11.44 -0.06 32.88
C ASP A 499 -12.46 0.84 32.13
N PRO A 500 -13.68 1.08 32.67
CA PRO A 500 -14.68 1.93 32.02
C PRO A 500 -14.19 3.34 31.70
N ASP A 501 -13.22 3.86 32.47
CA ASP A 501 -12.66 5.20 32.29
C ASP A 501 -11.47 5.24 31.29
N THR A 502 -11.03 4.10 30.73
CA THR A 502 -9.83 4.04 29.85
C THR A 502 -9.93 4.95 28.63
N PHE A 503 -11.11 5.05 27.99
CA PHE A 503 -11.31 5.81 26.75
C PHE A 503 -12.18 7.07 26.89
N VAL A 504 -12.42 7.51 28.13
CA VAL A 504 -13.26 8.69 28.38
C VAL A 504 -12.63 9.95 27.78
N GLY A 505 -13.45 10.72 27.04
CA GLY A 505 -13.06 11.99 26.41
C GLY A 505 -12.49 11.86 24.99
N LEU A 506 -12.46 10.65 24.41
CA LEU A 506 -11.99 10.41 23.04
C LEU A 506 -13.09 10.63 21.99
N ASP A 507 -13.68 11.82 21.99
CA ASP A 507 -14.87 12.17 21.17
C ASP A 507 -14.59 12.18 19.65
N LYS A 508 -13.31 12.27 19.24
CA LYS A 508 -12.88 12.24 17.85
C LYS A 508 -12.36 10.88 17.39
N LEU A 509 -12.34 9.86 18.26
CA LEU A 509 -11.88 8.54 17.87
C LEU A 509 -12.74 8.07 16.70
N ARG A 510 -12.09 7.48 15.69
CA ARG A 510 -12.75 6.93 14.49
C ARG A 510 -12.48 5.45 14.32
N SER A 511 -11.30 5.03 14.74
CA SER A 511 -10.83 3.66 14.62
C SER A 511 -10.19 3.21 15.92
N LEU A 512 -10.71 2.11 16.45
CA LEU A 512 -10.13 1.36 17.56
C LEU A 512 -9.99 -0.08 17.11
N SER A 513 -8.80 -0.64 17.27
CA SER A 513 -8.57 -2.08 17.10
C SER A 513 -8.14 -2.70 18.43
N LEU A 514 -8.86 -3.73 18.86
CA LEU A 514 -8.61 -4.58 20.02
C LEU A 514 -8.52 -6.06 19.60
N ILE A 515 -8.29 -6.31 18.31
CA ILE A 515 -8.22 -7.64 17.70
C ILE A 515 -7.09 -8.45 18.34
N GLY A 516 -7.28 -9.75 18.54
CA GLY A 516 -6.18 -10.63 18.96
C GLY A 516 -5.70 -10.38 20.39
N ASN A 517 -6.59 -9.98 21.30
CA ASN A 517 -6.31 -9.86 22.72
C ASN A 517 -6.84 -11.09 23.49
N ASN A 518 -6.86 -11.02 24.83
CA ASN A 518 -7.21 -12.13 25.71
C ASN A 518 -8.55 -11.89 26.44
N PHE A 519 -9.49 -11.18 25.81
CA PHE A 519 -10.80 -10.92 26.38
C PHE A 519 -11.69 -12.17 26.31
N THR A 520 -12.07 -12.71 27.48
CA THR A 520 -12.99 -13.86 27.58
C THR A 520 -14.42 -13.50 27.98
N ASN A 521 -14.59 -12.34 28.61
CA ASN A 521 -15.87 -11.89 29.15
C ASN A 521 -16.20 -10.48 28.64
N MET A 522 -17.28 -10.35 27.87
CA MET A 522 -17.65 -9.07 27.26
C MET A 522 -18.11 -8.01 28.29
N ALA A 523 -18.57 -8.43 29.48
CA ALA A 523 -18.91 -7.49 30.56
C ALA A 523 -17.70 -6.69 31.07
N HIS A 524 -16.49 -7.20 30.84
CA HIS A 524 -15.21 -6.59 31.18
C HIS A 524 -14.66 -5.65 30.10
N VAL A 525 -15.40 -5.48 28.99
CA VAL A 525 -14.96 -4.73 27.80
C VAL A 525 -16.02 -3.73 27.35
N ALA A 526 -17.29 -4.16 27.29
CA ALA A 526 -18.40 -3.34 26.82
C ALA A 526 -18.52 -1.97 27.52
N PRO A 527 -18.34 -1.84 28.85
CA PRO A 527 -18.43 -0.55 29.51
C PRO A 527 -17.47 0.52 28.98
N ALA A 528 -16.23 0.14 28.64
CA ALA A 528 -15.24 1.05 28.10
C ALA A 528 -15.56 1.49 26.66
N LEU A 529 -16.29 0.67 25.90
CA LEU A 529 -16.60 0.91 24.49
C LEU A 529 -17.94 1.61 24.28
N ALA A 530 -18.88 1.51 25.23
CA ALA A 530 -20.27 1.93 25.05
C ALA A 530 -20.46 3.42 24.72
N HIS A 531 -19.54 4.27 25.18
CA HIS A 531 -19.59 5.72 24.98
C HIS A 531 -18.81 6.20 23.76
N LEU A 532 -18.07 5.32 23.08
CA LEU A 532 -17.24 5.71 21.96
C LEU A 532 -18.10 6.06 20.73
N PRO A 533 -17.84 7.19 20.05
CA PRO A 533 -18.60 7.60 18.87
C PRO A 533 -18.12 6.88 17.58
N ILE A 534 -17.68 5.63 17.69
CA ILE A 534 -17.05 4.87 16.60
C ILE A 534 -17.91 3.73 16.08
N LEU A 535 -17.58 3.28 14.87
CA LEU A 535 -17.99 1.98 14.37
C LEU A 535 -17.09 0.92 15.00
N LEU A 536 -17.70 -0.07 15.66
CA LEU A 536 -17.01 -1.22 16.24
C LEU A 536 -17.02 -2.41 15.29
N TYR A 537 -16.75 -2.15 14.00
CA TYR A 537 -16.67 -3.22 13.03
C TYR A 537 -15.30 -3.89 13.12
N GLN A 538 -15.30 -5.20 13.41
CA GLN A 538 -14.13 -6.07 13.59
C GLN A 538 -13.19 -5.70 14.74
N THR A 539 -13.50 -4.68 15.53
CA THR A 539 -12.65 -4.21 16.64
C THR A 539 -12.28 -5.31 17.63
N LEU A 540 -13.16 -6.29 17.84
CA LEU A 540 -13.04 -7.30 18.91
C LEU A 540 -12.79 -8.72 18.39
N ASP A 541 -12.58 -8.90 17.09
CA ASP A 541 -12.36 -10.22 16.50
C ASP A 541 -11.08 -10.88 17.05
N ASN A 542 -10.98 -12.21 16.92
CA ASN A 542 -9.86 -13.01 17.41
C ASN A 542 -9.61 -12.87 18.93
N ASN A 543 -10.67 -12.64 19.72
CA ASN A 543 -10.60 -12.66 21.18
C ASN A 543 -11.29 -13.91 21.71
N PRO A 544 -10.84 -14.52 22.82
CA PRO A 544 -11.40 -15.76 23.33
C PRO A 544 -12.73 -15.59 24.10
N PHE A 545 -13.66 -14.76 23.60
CA PHE A 545 -14.99 -14.61 24.20
C PHE A 545 -15.72 -15.94 24.23
N VAL A 546 -16.42 -16.25 25.32
CA VAL A 546 -17.09 -17.55 25.53
C VAL A 546 -18.62 -17.43 25.59
N TYR A 547 -19.12 -16.31 26.10
CA TYR A 547 -20.54 -16.12 26.41
C TYR A 547 -21.00 -14.69 26.09
N LEU A 548 -22.19 -14.57 25.51
CA LEU A 548 -22.86 -13.29 25.28
C LEU A 548 -24.31 -13.31 25.78
N GLY A 549 -24.57 -12.64 26.90
CA GLY A 549 -25.90 -12.41 27.45
C GLY A 549 -26.26 -10.93 27.52
N ARG A 550 -27.44 -10.62 28.06
CA ARG A 550 -27.82 -9.22 28.34
C ARG A 550 -26.87 -8.56 29.35
N ASP A 551 -26.35 -9.35 30.30
CA ASP A 551 -25.36 -8.94 31.30
C ASP A 551 -23.98 -8.66 30.71
N SER A 552 -23.66 -9.19 29.52
CA SER A 552 -22.45 -8.84 28.76
C SER A 552 -22.43 -7.38 28.31
N PHE A 553 -23.59 -6.74 28.23
CA PHE A 553 -23.77 -5.34 27.82
C PHE A 553 -24.57 -4.59 28.88
N PRO A 554 -23.93 -4.16 29.99
CA PRO A 554 -24.63 -3.56 31.13
C PRO A 554 -25.27 -2.20 30.81
N MET A 555 -25.04 -1.65 29.62
CA MET A 555 -25.61 -0.41 29.12
C MET A 555 -25.85 -0.46 27.60
N PRO A 556 -26.77 0.35 27.06
CA PRO A 556 -27.06 0.37 25.61
C PRO A 556 -25.88 0.87 24.77
N MET A 557 -25.52 0.12 23.73
CA MET A 557 -24.46 0.41 22.76
C MET A 557 -24.95 1.34 21.64
N LYS A 558 -25.39 2.55 22.01
CA LYS A 558 -26.16 3.46 21.13
C LYS A 558 -25.44 3.90 19.85
N HIS A 559 -24.11 3.93 19.85
CA HIS A 559 -23.30 4.41 18.72
C HIS A 559 -22.90 3.30 17.75
N VAL A 560 -23.18 2.04 18.09
CA VAL A 560 -22.76 0.88 17.30
C VAL A 560 -23.83 0.56 16.26
N ASN A 561 -23.48 0.70 14.98
CA ASN A 561 -24.34 0.29 13.86
C ASN A 561 -23.87 -1.01 13.17
N SER A 562 -22.64 -1.42 13.43
CA SER A 562 -22.00 -2.61 12.88
C SER A 562 -21.15 -3.21 13.99
N PHE A 563 -21.38 -4.49 14.28
CA PHE A 563 -20.71 -5.21 15.36
C PHE A 563 -20.22 -6.55 14.84
N SER A 564 -18.96 -6.86 15.14
CA SER A 564 -18.33 -8.13 14.80
C SER A 564 -17.63 -8.69 16.02
N VAL A 565 -17.86 -9.97 16.28
CA VAL A 565 -17.11 -10.78 17.24
C VAL A 565 -16.87 -12.12 16.57
N SER A 566 -15.95 -12.12 15.62
CA SER A 566 -15.60 -13.29 14.81
C SER A 566 -14.35 -13.97 15.33
N LYS A 567 -14.22 -15.26 15.04
CA LYS A 567 -13.08 -16.11 15.42
C LYS A 567 -12.84 -16.08 16.92
N THR A 568 -13.92 -16.26 17.66
CA THR A 568 -13.92 -16.35 19.12
C THR A 568 -14.33 -17.76 19.55
N HIS A 569 -14.51 -17.98 20.85
CA HIS A 569 -14.91 -19.28 21.41
C HIS A 569 -16.34 -19.23 21.97
N ILE A 570 -17.21 -18.38 21.39
CA ILE A 570 -18.57 -18.20 21.89
C ILE A 570 -19.34 -19.51 21.73
N ARG A 571 -19.76 -20.09 22.84
CA ARG A 571 -20.64 -21.26 22.88
C ARG A 571 -22.09 -20.89 23.11
N VAL A 572 -22.33 -19.81 23.85
CA VAL A 572 -23.67 -19.42 24.31
C VAL A 572 -23.96 -17.97 23.97
N ILE A 573 -25.11 -17.77 23.31
CA ILE A 573 -25.76 -16.47 23.17
C ILE A 573 -27.13 -16.58 23.84
N GLU A 574 -27.48 -15.67 24.75
CA GLU A 574 -28.79 -15.66 25.40
C GLU A 574 -29.84 -14.80 24.66
N GLU A 575 -31.09 -14.98 25.09
CA GLU A 575 -32.23 -14.18 24.65
C GLU A 575 -32.00 -12.68 24.91
N GLY A 576 -32.35 -11.84 23.93
CA GLY A 576 -32.24 -10.38 24.03
C GLY A 576 -30.82 -9.78 24.01
N THR A 577 -29.76 -10.57 23.85
CA THR A 577 -28.36 -10.09 23.79
C THR A 577 -28.18 -8.98 22.75
N PHE A 578 -28.71 -9.17 21.54
CA PHE A 578 -28.66 -8.20 20.45
C PHE A 578 -30.02 -7.55 20.19
N SER A 579 -30.83 -7.34 21.22
CA SER A 579 -32.13 -6.65 21.07
C SER A 579 -31.96 -5.16 20.79
N ALA A 580 -33.04 -4.49 20.37
CA ALA A 580 -33.08 -3.03 20.22
C ALA A 580 -32.85 -2.27 21.53
N ASP A 581 -33.08 -2.90 22.70
CA ASP A 581 -32.72 -2.32 24.00
C ASP A 581 -31.20 -2.21 24.17
N THR A 582 -30.45 -3.19 23.67
CA THR A 582 -28.99 -3.25 23.76
C THR A 582 -28.33 -2.50 22.60
N PHE A 583 -28.75 -2.75 21.36
CA PHE A 583 -28.17 -2.16 20.14
C PHE A 583 -29.23 -1.48 19.27
N PRO A 584 -29.75 -0.31 19.66
CA PRO A 584 -30.89 0.33 18.99
C PRO A 584 -30.65 0.71 17.52
N ASN A 585 -29.38 0.80 17.10
CA ASN A 585 -28.98 1.24 15.76
C ASN A 585 -28.26 0.15 14.94
N LEU A 586 -28.30 -1.11 15.37
CA LEU A 586 -27.58 -2.19 14.69
C LEU A 586 -28.16 -2.47 13.30
N THR A 587 -27.27 -2.49 12.30
CA THR A 587 -27.61 -2.77 10.90
C THR A 587 -26.83 -3.96 10.34
N ARG A 588 -25.68 -4.28 10.93
CA ARG A 588 -24.83 -5.43 10.58
C ARG A 588 -24.35 -6.13 11.84
N LEU A 589 -24.46 -7.46 11.85
CA LEU A 589 -23.95 -8.34 12.88
C LEU A 589 -23.09 -9.44 12.25
N GLU A 590 -21.90 -9.69 12.80
CA GLU A 590 -20.99 -10.72 12.35
C GLU A 590 -20.57 -11.56 13.56
N LEU A 591 -20.90 -12.86 13.50
CA LEU A 591 -20.72 -13.86 14.56
C LEU A 591 -20.04 -15.11 13.99
N GLU A 592 -19.23 -14.99 12.94
CA GLU A 592 -18.49 -16.13 12.39
C GLU A 592 -17.60 -16.74 13.48
N GLN A 593 -17.94 -17.92 14.00
CA GLN A 593 -17.03 -18.67 14.87
C GLN A 593 -16.40 -19.82 14.09
N ASP A 594 -15.12 -20.10 14.39
CA ASP A 594 -14.43 -21.27 13.88
C ASP A 594 -14.93 -22.49 14.67
N ASP A 595 -16.06 -23.07 14.23
CA ASP A 595 -16.65 -24.31 14.74
C ASP A 595 -17.24 -24.27 16.16
N SER A 596 -17.68 -23.10 16.67
CA SER A 596 -18.04 -22.98 18.10
C SER A 596 -19.52 -22.89 18.45
N LEU A 597 -20.36 -22.34 17.59
CA LEU A 597 -21.75 -22.04 17.91
C LEU A 597 -22.72 -23.09 17.39
N HIS A 598 -23.49 -23.70 18.28
CA HIS A 598 -24.40 -24.80 17.92
C HIS A 598 -25.87 -24.38 17.76
N PHE A 599 -26.31 -23.31 18.40
CA PHE A 599 -27.69 -22.79 18.27
C PHE A 599 -27.77 -21.28 18.49
N LEU A 600 -28.90 -20.69 18.08
CA LEU A 600 -29.23 -19.26 18.25
C LEU A 600 -30.64 -19.13 18.87
N PRO A 601 -30.82 -18.33 19.94
CA PRO A 601 -32.15 -18.10 20.50
C PRO A 601 -33.03 -17.24 19.58
N GLY A 602 -34.34 -17.48 19.64
CA GLY A 602 -35.27 -16.85 18.69
C GLY A 602 -35.47 -15.35 18.84
N ASN A 603 -35.38 -14.84 20.06
CA ASN A 603 -35.59 -13.44 20.43
C ASN A 603 -34.27 -12.67 20.69
N MET A 604 -33.13 -13.23 20.26
CA MET A 604 -31.84 -12.54 20.43
C MET A 604 -31.78 -11.21 19.65
N LEU A 605 -32.60 -11.06 18.59
CA LEU A 605 -32.68 -9.90 17.70
C LEU A 605 -33.98 -9.08 17.87
N ASP A 606 -34.67 -9.25 19.00
CA ASP A 606 -35.97 -8.60 19.23
C ASP A 606 -35.92 -7.08 19.02
N GLY A 607 -36.83 -6.58 18.19
CA GLY A 607 -36.98 -5.15 17.88
C GLY A 607 -35.97 -4.58 16.88
N LEU A 608 -35.07 -5.38 16.29
CA LEU A 608 -34.10 -4.92 15.30
C LEU A 608 -34.65 -4.87 13.87
N ASP A 609 -35.63 -4.01 13.62
CA ASP A 609 -36.29 -3.89 12.31
C ASP A 609 -35.35 -3.38 11.18
N ASN A 610 -34.21 -2.77 11.54
CA ASN A 610 -33.24 -2.20 10.60
C ASN A 610 -32.02 -3.10 10.32
N LEU A 611 -32.00 -4.32 10.86
CA LEU A 611 -30.91 -5.26 10.61
C LEU A 611 -30.93 -5.68 9.13
N THR A 612 -29.81 -5.49 8.43
CA THR A 612 -29.68 -5.78 7.00
C THR A 612 -28.91 -7.07 6.72
N SER A 613 -27.96 -7.41 7.59
CA SER A 613 -27.07 -8.56 7.41
C SER A 613 -26.66 -9.15 8.74
N MET A 614 -26.67 -10.48 8.80
CA MET A 614 -26.11 -11.30 9.87
C MET A 614 -25.24 -12.40 9.26
N LEU A 615 -23.94 -12.34 9.51
CA LEU A 615 -23.00 -13.36 9.03
C LEU A 615 -22.67 -14.31 10.17
N ALA A 616 -22.92 -15.60 10.00
CA ALA A 616 -22.66 -16.66 10.98
C ALA A 616 -22.30 -17.97 10.24
N TYR A 617 -21.45 -17.87 9.22
CA TYR A 617 -21.01 -19.04 8.47
C TYR A 617 -19.87 -19.74 9.21
N GLY A 618 -19.60 -21.01 8.88
CA GLY A 618 -18.54 -21.78 9.55
C GLY A 618 -18.98 -22.49 10.83
N ASP A 619 -20.12 -22.12 11.40
CA ASP A 619 -20.61 -22.71 12.66
C ASP A 619 -21.40 -24.03 12.50
N PRO A 620 -21.26 -25.00 13.44
CA PRO A 620 -21.81 -26.34 13.35
C PRO A 620 -23.27 -26.42 13.85
N PHE A 621 -24.16 -25.58 13.32
CA PHE A 621 -25.54 -25.49 13.82
C PHE A 621 -26.31 -26.83 13.88
N HIS A 622 -26.86 -27.14 15.05
CA HIS A 622 -27.79 -28.24 15.30
C HIS A 622 -29.23 -27.81 14.94
N CYS A 623 -29.69 -28.19 13.76
CA CYS A 623 -31.02 -27.83 13.24
C CYS A 623 -32.15 -28.66 13.86
N ASP A 624 -32.39 -28.43 15.14
CA ASP A 624 -33.43 -29.04 15.95
C ASP A 624 -34.45 -27.98 16.45
N CYS A 625 -35.17 -28.29 17.53
CA CYS A 625 -36.15 -27.36 18.07
C CYS A 625 -35.56 -26.08 18.69
N GLN A 626 -34.25 -26.01 19.00
CA GLN A 626 -33.60 -24.83 19.57
C GLN A 626 -33.57 -23.68 18.57
N LEU A 627 -33.31 -23.96 17.28
CA LEU A 627 -33.29 -22.96 16.21
C LEU A 627 -34.69 -22.60 15.69
N LYS A 628 -35.73 -23.31 16.11
CA LYS A 628 -37.09 -23.13 15.56
C LYS A 628 -37.62 -21.71 15.73
N ALA A 629 -37.41 -21.11 16.90
CA ALA A 629 -37.87 -19.76 17.17
C ALA A 629 -37.11 -18.72 16.31
N PHE A 630 -35.80 -18.89 16.16
CA PHE A 630 -34.97 -18.01 15.32
C PHE A 630 -35.36 -18.08 13.84
N VAL A 631 -35.53 -19.29 13.30
CA VAL A 631 -35.99 -19.48 11.91
C VAL A 631 -37.41 -18.96 11.72
N THR A 632 -38.27 -19.04 12.74
CA THR A 632 -39.62 -18.45 12.70
C THR A 632 -39.53 -16.93 12.62
N TRP A 633 -38.75 -16.31 13.51
CA TRP A 633 -38.52 -14.87 13.52
C TRP A 633 -38.00 -14.36 12.16
N LEU A 634 -37.02 -15.04 11.55
CA LEU A 634 -36.48 -14.68 10.24
C LEU A 634 -37.56 -14.65 9.13
N ARG A 635 -38.52 -15.57 9.18
CA ARG A 635 -39.60 -15.68 8.18
C ARG A 635 -40.75 -14.69 8.39
N GLU A 636 -40.91 -14.20 9.61
CA GLU A 636 -41.95 -13.24 9.98
C GLU A 636 -41.53 -11.79 9.70
N GLN A 637 -40.25 -11.53 9.41
CA GLN A 637 -39.78 -10.19 9.06
C GLN A 637 -40.33 -9.71 7.72
N VAL A 638 -40.79 -8.45 7.69
CA VAL A 638 -41.25 -7.78 6.46
C VAL A 638 -40.10 -7.63 5.46
N ASN A 639 -38.89 -7.34 5.96
CA ASN A 639 -37.65 -7.28 5.20
C ASN A 639 -36.59 -8.12 5.93
N PRO A 640 -36.50 -9.44 5.65
CA PRO A 640 -35.56 -10.29 6.38
C PRO A 640 -34.10 -9.88 6.08
N PRO A 641 -33.22 -9.85 7.10
CA PRO A 641 -31.79 -9.65 6.87
C PRO A 641 -31.21 -10.80 6.05
N TYR A 642 -30.13 -10.53 5.33
CA TYR A 642 -29.31 -11.61 4.77
C TYR A 642 -28.66 -12.39 5.92
N VAL A 643 -28.96 -13.69 6.03
CA VAL A 643 -28.35 -14.58 7.04
C VAL A 643 -27.54 -15.66 6.34
N SER A 644 -26.26 -15.74 6.67
CA SER A 644 -25.37 -16.79 6.15
C SER A 644 -25.14 -17.85 7.23
N ALA A 645 -25.99 -18.88 7.30
CA ALA A 645 -25.90 -19.96 8.27
C ALA A 645 -26.48 -21.28 7.72
N THR A 646 -25.77 -22.40 7.93
CA THR A 646 -26.17 -23.71 7.39
C THR A 646 -26.20 -24.79 8.46
N CYS A 647 -27.10 -25.76 8.33
CA CYS A 647 -27.18 -26.90 9.24
C CYS A 647 -25.95 -27.81 9.11
N ALA A 648 -25.29 -28.12 10.24
CA ALA A 648 -24.32 -29.21 10.30
C ALA A 648 -24.97 -30.56 10.63
N SER A 649 -26.07 -30.53 11.37
CA SER A 649 -26.84 -31.71 11.79
C SER A 649 -28.33 -31.38 11.94
N PRO A 650 -29.23 -32.38 12.01
CA PRO A 650 -28.99 -33.81 11.80
C PRO A 650 -28.56 -34.12 10.35
N PRO A 651 -28.04 -35.33 10.05
CA PRO A 651 -27.57 -35.70 8.71
C PRO A 651 -28.59 -35.47 7.58
N SER A 652 -29.90 -35.50 7.88
CA SER A 652 -30.99 -35.23 6.93
C SER A 652 -31.10 -33.76 6.50
N LEU A 653 -30.55 -32.85 7.29
CA LEU A 653 -30.57 -31.40 7.05
C LEU A 653 -29.18 -30.83 6.75
N LYS A 654 -28.12 -31.63 6.85
CA LYS A 654 -26.74 -31.19 6.65
C LYS A 654 -26.53 -30.42 5.33
N GLY A 655 -25.90 -29.26 5.41
CA GLY A 655 -25.57 -28.39 4.28
C GLY A 655 -26.74 -27.55 3.76
N LYS A 656 -27.93 -27.64 4.35
CA LYS A 656 -29.05 -26.76 4.02
C LYS A 656 -28.91 -25.41 4.72
N ASP A 657 -29.26 -24.35 4.00
CA ASP A 657 -29.41 -23.02 4.58
C ASP A 657 -30.55 -23.02 5.62
N LEU A 658 -30.35 -22.37 6.76
CA LEU A 658 -31.36 -22.28 7.83
C LEU A 658 -32.69 -21.72 7.32
N THR A 659 -32.65 -20.78 6.38
CA THR A 659 -33.85 -20.15 5.82
C THR A 659 -34.70 -21.13 4.99
N ASP A 660 -34.08 -22.18 4.44
CA ASP A 660 -34.71 -23.21 3.60
C ASP A 660 -35.24 -24.43 4.39
N VAL A 661 -34.91 -24.56 5.67
CA VAL A 661 -35.31 -25.72 6.50
C VAL A 661 -36.81 -25.63 6.87
N PRO A 662 -37.64 -26.66 6.62
CA PRO A 662 -39.04 -26.63 7.06
C PRO A 662 -39.18 -26.55 8.60
N LEU A 663 -40.00 -25.63 9.13
CA LEU A 663 -40.23 -25.47 10.58
C LEU A 663 -40.74 -26.76 11.27
N ALA A 664 -41.40 -27.65 10.52
CA ALA A 664 -41.86 -28.94 11.02
C ALA A 664 -40.73 -29.97 11.21
N SER A 665 -39.58 -29.75 10.56
CA SER A 665 -38.39 -30.60 10.68
C SER A 665 -37.48 -30.19 11.84
N LEU A 666 -37.67 -29.00 12.40
CA LEU A 666 -36.96 -28.48 13.58
C LEU A 666 -37.58 -29.04 14.87
N THR A 667 -37.27 -30.30 15.16
CA THR A 667 -37.78 -31.07 16.32
C THR A 667 -36.63 -31.61 17.15
N CYS A 668 -36.80 -31.70 18.47
CA CYS A 668 -35.81 -32.30 19.35
C CYS A 668 -36.09 -33.78 19.58
N ASP A 669 -35.03 -34.59 19.60
CA ASP A 669 -35.12 -36.05 19.79
C ASP A 669 -35.15 -36.41 21.28
N CYS A 670 -36.22 -36.01 21.98
CA CYS A 670 -36.44 -36.42 23.37
C CYS A 670 -37.91 -36.43 23.76
N GLN A 671 -38.21 -37.22 24.79
CA GLN A 671 -39.58 -37.41 25.29
C GLN A 671 -40.12 -36.19 26.02
N GLN A 672 -39.27 -35.48 26.76
CA GLN A 672 -39.62 -34.29 27.52
C GLN A 672 -38.51 -33.26 27.41
N VAL A 673 -38.89 -32.04 27.05
CA VAL A 673 -37.98 -30.91 26.97
C VAL A 673 -37.91 -30.24 28.35
N GLU A 674 -36.70 -30.02 28.85
CA GLU A 674 -36.42 -29.57 30.21
C GLU A 674 -35.29 -28.53 30.24
N VAL A 675 -35.29 -27.70 31.28
CA VAL A 675 -34.16 -26.82 31.59
C VAL A 675 -32.92 -27.64 31.97
N PRO A 676 -31.70 -27.12 31.77
CA PRO A 676 -30.49 -27.84 32.15
C PRO A 676 -30.43 -28.09 33.67
N SER A 677 -29.81 -29.20 34.07
CA SER A 677 -29.50 -29.54 35.45
C SER A 677 -28.01 -29.87 35.56
N ILE A 678 -27.38 -29.34 36.60
CA ILE A 678 -25.94 -29.47 36.85
C ILE A 678 -25.70 -30.29 38.12
N ASP A 679 -24.85 -31.32 38.00
CA ASP A 679 -24.31 -32.09 39.11
C ASP A 679 -22.81 -31.80 39.27
N THR A 680 -22.44 -31.21 40.41
CA THR A 680 -21.05 -30.90 40.78
C THR A 680 -20.46 -31.89 41.78
N SER A 681 -21.14 -33.01 42.03
CA SER A 681 -20.69 -34.05 42.95
C SER A 681 -19.31 -34.58 42.59
N GLY A 682 -18.48 -34.79 43.60
CA GLY A 682 -17.10 -35.28 43.42
C GLY A 682 -16.10 -34.22 42.98
N SER A 683 -16.47 -32.93 42.98
CA SER A 683 -15.51 -31.83 42.81
C SER A 683 -14.57 -31.73 44.00
N ASP A 684 -13.31 -31.40 43.75
CA ASP A 684 -12.35 -31.07 44.80
C ASP A 684 -12.72 -29.73 45.46
N ASN A 685 -12.80 -29.72 46.78
CA ASN A 685 -12.96 -28.49 47.57
C ASN A 685 -11.64 -27.98 48.17
N PHE A 686 -10.58 -28.79 48.11
CA PHE A 686 -9.25 -28.49 48.58
C PHE A 686 -8.21 -29.18 47.71
N THR A 687 -7.14 -28.46 47.34
CA THR A 687 -5.95 -29.07 46.75
C THR A 687 -4.68 -28.46 47.34
N ARG A 688 -3.57 -29.19 47.22
CA ARG A 688 -2.25 -28.68 47.63
C ARG A 688 -1.62 -27.90 46.48
N GLU A 689 -0.80 -26.92 46.83
CA GLU A 689 -0.02 -26.17 45.85
C GLU A 689 0.81 -27.10 44.95
N GLY A 690 0.79 -26.85 43.64
CA GLY A 690 1.43 -27.67 42.61
C GLY A 690 0.71 -28.97 42.24
N GLN A 691 -0.41 -29.31 42.90
CA GLN A 691 -1.24 -30.48 42.51
C GLN A 691 -2.33 -30.09 41.51
N THR A 692 -3.00 -31.09 40.95
CA THR A 692 -4.16 -30.88 40.08
C THR A 692 -5.44 -30.88 40.91
N ALA A 693 -6.37 -29.97 40.64
CA ALA A 693 -7.74 -29.98 41.15
C ALA A 693 -8.72 -30.25 40.00
N MET A 694 -9.77 -31.02 40.28
CA MET A 694 -10.85 -31.34 39.35
C MET A 694 -12.19 -30.81 39.88
N LEU A 695 -12.78 -29.86 39.17
CA LEU A 695 -14.08 -29.28 39.49
C LEU A 695 -15.10 -29.82 38.50
N ASN A 696 -15.96 -30.74 38.96
CA ASN A 696 -16.93 -31.41 38.10
C ASN A 696 -18.13 -30.51 37.80
N CYS A 697 -18.57 -30.51 36.54
CA CYS A 697 -19.87 -29.96 36.15
C CYS A 697 -20.53 -30.88 35.14
N LYS A 698 -21.17 -31.93 35.63
CA LYS A 698 -21.92 -32.82 34.75
C LYS A 698 -23.25 -32.18 34.40
N VAL A 699 -23.39 -31.79 33.13
CA VAL A 699 -24.60 -31.17 32.58
C VAL A 699 -25.56 -32.23 32.05
N SER A 700 -26.85 -32.04 32.28
CA SER A 700 -27.92 -32.87 31.74
C SER A 700 -29.10 -31.98 31.37
N GLY A 701 -29.87 -32.37 30.35
CA GLY A 701 -31.03 -31.62 29.88
C GLY A 701 -31.43 -32.09 28.50
N CYS A 702 -32.67 -31.82 28.10
CA CYS A 702 -33.06 -31.92 26.70
C CYS A 702 -33.73 -30.64 26.25
N PRO A 703 -33.27 -30.00 25.17
CA PRO A 703 -32.11 -30.38 24.33
C PRO A 703 -30.79 -30.25 25.09
N GLU A 704 -29.74 -30.81 24.49
CA GLU A 704 -28.39 -30.69 25.01
C GLU A 704 -28.04 -29.22 25.23
N ALA A 705 -27.41 -28.97 26.37
CA ALA A 705 -27.12 -27.62 26.85
C ALA A 705 -25.63 -27.34 26.67
N GLU A 706 -25.34 -26.16 26.15
CA GLU A 706 -23.99 -25.61 26.11
C GLU A 706 -23.60 -25.17 27.51
N PHE A 707 -22.31 -25.24 27.84
CA PHE A 707 -21.83 -24.89 29.17
C PHE A 707 -20.48 -24.18 29.15
N PHE A 708 -20.23 -23.45 30.22
CA PHE A 708 -18.97 -22.76 30.45
C PHE A 708 -18.74 -22.56 31.96
N TRP A 709 -17.50 -22.28 32.32
CA TRP A 709 -17.06 -21.93 33.66
C TRP A 709 -16.74 -20.44 33.74
N THR A 710 -17.07 -19.84 34.88
CA THR A 710 -16.58 -18.52 35.30
C THR A 710 -15.63 -18.70 36.46
N THR A 711 -14.41 -18.18 36.33
CA THR A 711 -13.38 -18.22 37.36
C THR A 711 -13.66 -17.18 38.46
N PRO A 712 -12.97 -17.24 39.62
CA PRO A 712 -13.08 -16.22 40.66
C PRO A 712 -12.70 -14.80 40.20
N THR A 713 -11.87 -14.68 39.15
CA THR A 713 -11.48 -13.41 38.54
C THR A 713 -12.48 -12.89 37.51
N GLY A 714 -13.55 -13.65 37.25
CA GLY A 714 -14.57 -13.32 36.25
C GLY A 714 -14.18 -13.65 34.80
N ALA A 715 -13.04 -14.31 34.59
CA ALA A 715 -12.68 -14.86 33.28
C ALA A 715 -13.60 -16.05 32.95
N MET A 716 -13.88 -16.25 31.67
CA MET A 716 -14.77 -17.31 31.19
C MET A 716 -14.00 -18.36 30.40
N LEU A 717 -14.39 -19.62 30.60
CA LEU A 717 -13.74 -20.81 30.06
C LEU A 717 -14.78 -21.81 29.54
N ALA A 718 -14.65 -22.23 28.30
CA ALA A 718 -15.36 -23.34 27.69
C ALA A 718 -14.38 -24.41 27.15
N VAL A 719 -14.95 -25.51 26.66
CA VAL A 719 -14.21 -26.55 25.92
C VAL A 719 -13.43 -25.89 24.77
N GLU A 720 -12.19 -26.32 24.56
CA GLU A 720 -11.23 -25.78 23.58
C GLU A 720 -10.75 -24.33 23.82
N SER A 721 -11.36 -23.57 24.72
CA SER A 721 -10.77 -22.31 25.22
C SER A 721 -9.97 -22.62 26.50
N GLY A 722 -8.67 -22.86 26.36
CA GLY A 722 -7.78 -23.12 27.50
C GLY A 722 -7.04 -21.86 27.95
N PHE A 723 -6.88 -21.69 29.27
CA PHE A 723 -5.88 -20.78 29.83
C PHE A 723 -4.63 -21.56 30.22
N PRO A 724 -3.46 -20.91 30.38
CA PRO A 724 -2.32 -21.57 31.02
C PRO A 724 -2.74 -22.18 32.37
N ARG A 725 -2.56 -23.50 32.51
CA ARG A 725 -2.93 -24.33 33.68
C ARG A 725 -4.40 -24.71 33.86
N MET A 726 -5.35 -24.12 33.12
CA MET A 726 -6.79 -24.41 33.26
C MET A 726 -7.42 -24.88 31.95
N GLU A 727 -8.07 -26.04 31.98
CA GLU A 727 -8.71 -26.67 30.81
C GLU A 727 -10.10 -27.18 31.17
N VAL A 728 -11.08 -26.98 30.27
CA VAL A 728 -12.42 -27.54 30.41
C VAL A 728 -12.55 -28.77 29.51
N LEU A 729 -12.85 -29.92 30.10
CA LEU A 729 -13.07 -31.17 29.37
C LEU A 729 -14.48 -31.25 28.79
N ASP A 730 -14.67 -32.08 27.76
CA ASP A 730 -16.00 -32.40 27.17
C ASP A 730 -17.01 -32.92 28.21
N SER A 731 -16.53 -33.51 29.31
CA SER A 731 -17.38 -33.96 30.42
C SER A 731 -17.96 -32.82 31.26
N GLY A 732 -17.54 -31.58 31.00
CA GLY A 732 -17.82 -30.37 31.78
C GLY A 732 -16.90 -30.16 32.98
N THR A 733 -15.96 -31.07 33.24
CA THR A 733 -15.01 -30.93 34.36
C THR A 733 -13.95 -29.88 34.01
N LEU A 734 -13.79 -28.89 34.88
CA LEU A 734 -12.68 -27.95 34.85
C LEU A 734 -11.48 -28.55 35.59
N VAL A 735 -10.36 -28.68 34.89
CA VAL A 735 -9.09 -29.19 35.42
C VAL A 735 -8.15 -28.02 35.64
N VAL A 736 -7.75 -27.81 36.90
CA VAL A 736 -6.74 -26.83 37.29
C VAL A 736 -5.45 -27.58 37.60
N THR A 737 -4.49 -27.53 36.69
CA THR A 737 -3.16 -28.14 36.85
C THR A 737 -2.21 -27.18 37.57
N ASP A 738 -1.17 -27.70 38.23
CA ASP A 738 -0.18 -26.87 38.96
C ASP A 738 -0.84 -25.77 39.81
N ALA A 739 -1.81 -26.16 40.67
CA ALA A 739 -2.67 -25.22 41.39
C ALA A 739 -1.86 -24.30 42.33
N ARG A 740 -2.25 -23.03 42.40
CA ARG A 740 -1.61 -21.96 43.18
C ARG A 740 -2.60 -21.31 44.14
N GLU A 741 -2.09 -20.63 45.15
CA GLU A 741 -2.93 -19.92 46.13
C GLU A 741 -3.91 -18.94 45.46
N GLU A 742 -3.48 -18.27 44.38
CA GLU A 742 -4.28 -17.35 43.55
C GLU A 742 -5.48 -18.02 42.85
N ASP A 743 -5.47 -19.34 42.69
CA ASP A 743 -6.59 -20.10 42.11
C ASP A 743 -7.70 -20.38 43.14
N THR A 744 -7.51 -20.00 44.42
CA THR A 744 -8.53 -20.13 45.47
C THR A 744 -9.71 -19.22 45.18
N GLY A 745 -10.92 -19.77 45.23
CA GLY A 745 -12.14 -18.99 45.11
C GLY A 745 -13.36 -19.80 44.74
N VAL A 746 -14.40 -19.09 44.29
CA VAL A 746 -15.65 -19.68 43.83
C VAL A 746 -15.67 -19.73 42.30
N TYR A 747 -15.77 -20.93 41.76
CA TYR A 747 -15.95 -21.20 40.35
C TYR A 747 -17.41 -21.47 40.07
N THR A 748 -17.96 -20.90 39.00
CA THR A 748 -19.37 -21.10 38.64
C THR A 748 -19.45 -21.83 37.32
N CYS A 749 -20.05 -23.02 37.31
CA CYS A 749 -20.43 -23.68 36.07
C CYS A 749 -21.84 -23.22 35.68
N THR A 750 -22.00 -22.82 34.43
CA THR A 750 -23.27 -22.39 33.87
C THR A 750 -23.59 -23.24 32.64
N ALA A 751 -24.82 -23.73 32.56
CA ALA A 751 -25.35 -24.48 31.43
C ALA A 751 -26.62 -23.81 30.88
N VAL A 752 -26.69 -23.69 29.55
CA VAL A 752 -27.75 -22.96 28.84
C VAL A 752 -28.26 -23.78 27.65
N ASN A 753 -29.58 -23.91 27.55
CA ASN A 753 -30.27 -24.34 26.34
C ASN A 753 -31.45 -23.38 26.09
N TYR A 754 -32.18 -23.57 24.99
CA TYR A 754 -33.31 -22.67 24.66
C TYR A 754 -34.48 -22.67 25.67
N ARG A 755 -34.49 -23.55 26.69
CA ARG A 755 -35.50 -23.55 27.76
C ARG A 755 -35.10 -22.75 28.98
N GLY A 756 -33.81 -22.52 29.19
CA GLY A 756 -33.33 -21.74 30.32
C GLY A 756 -31.90 -22.05 30.68
N LYS A 757 -31.52 -21.51 31.84
CA LYS A 757 -30.17 -21.50 32.39
C LYS A 757 -30.15 -22.12 33.77
N ALA A 758 -29.12 -22.90 34.05
CA ALA A 758 -28.78 -23.36 35.38
C ALA A 758 -27.32 -23.03 35.70
N SER A 759 -27.05 -22.68 36.95
CA SER A 759 -25.69 -22.42 37.43
C SER A 759 -25.45 -23.11 38.77
N LYS A 760 -24.22 -23.60 38.98
CA LYS A 760 -23.77 -24.19 40.25
C LYS A 760 -22.37 -23.70 40.59
N GLU A 761 -22.20 -23.35 41.85
CA GLU A 761 -20.91 -22.92 42.40
C GLU A 761 -20.14 -24.10 42.97
N VAL A 762 -18.81 -24.06 42.79
CA VAL A 762 -17.84 -24.97 43.40
C VAL A 762 -16.75 -24.11 44.02
N SER A 763 -16.54 -24.26 45.32
CA SER A 763 -15.46 -23.55 46.04
C SER A 763 -14.21 -24.42 46.09
N LEU A 764 -13.09 -23.87 45.65
CA LEU A 764 -11.78 -24.50 45.72
C LEU A 764 -10.88 -23.69 46.66
N HIS A 765 -10.22 -24.37 47.59
CA HIS A 765 -9.14 -23.79 48.39
C HIS A 765 -7.79 -24.45 48.06
N VAL A 766 -6.80 -23.64 47.71
CA VAL A 766 -5.43 -24.11 47.45
C VAL A 766 -4.53 -23.69 48.60
N GLY A 767 -3.89 -24.66 49.26
CA GLY A 767 -3.04 -24.35 50.41
C GLY A 767 -2.15 -25.49 50.85
N ASN A 768 -1.16 -25.18 51.68
CA ASN A 768 -0.12 -26.14 52.07
C ASN A 768 -0.50 -27.06 53.25
N LYS A 769 -1.69 -26.92 53.86
CA LYS A 769 -2.26 -27.83 54.88
C LYS A 769 -3.76 -27.55 55.09
N GLN A 770 -4.55 -28.60 55.32
CA GLN A 770 -5.93 -28.53 55.85
C GLN A 770 -5.95 -27.99 57.28
#